data_AF-E6LXR1-F1
#
_entry.id   AF-E6LXR1-F1
#
_cell.length_a   1.000
_cell.length_b   1.000
_cell.length_c   1.000
_cell.angle_alpha   90.00
_cell.angle_beta   90.00
_cell.angle_gamma   90.00
#
_symmetry.space_group_name_H-M   'P 1'
#
loop_
_entity.id
_entity.type
_entity.pdbx_description
1 polymer ?
#
loop_
_entity_poly.entity_id
_entity_poly.type
_entity_poly.pdbx_seq_one_letter_code
_entity_poly.pdbx_strand_id
1 'polypeptide(L)'
;MNLKKKFVIGAASLALVAGMGVAPAMAADSGAPIPLPGGAKLERVDGMERMMTAFNAAKLRMQASQNGTALRKAYLVNQSSIVDAATAGMVNDGVILLVPGDAKGQQLLGAMMAKDPDLKVITTLIAVGGESVMPKDAVANVAKMNSKIVSKSKRLGGKNRYETNVAIAKEFFKDGPGTLPFLLARGDNPVDAITAGAYDRGPTLLVNPSGTVDPATVEYVKSTKDNNVIAMGGEGVLPSSQISQLFDTKEQLDPWSYKESLDKLKNNLRLAAANFIGQSAWQQGEDSIAGYFGRHSENSNKGACVDTAKLSGDTTLINIKDGIPTTEKCFIGYDRSLGLMKVNAANILKLVSGKQDLLDGEVKAAKAANIADQAAGKTVKDYTANAVTFTPATPGATPSYPGYNQLAAKFKAMYGVDPTPATATIDAEGVIHINDNGSWKFSTDGAFEGVSAEAIAATVSDYKDAVGDNPAIKIGTAVKGVKLADLPSSTVNTSDALTDSTTKHPINYAAVKEVTEKALADLTAAHKDAKKALDEAIAAWKAAPAAKIFTQDKAGFPRIQGKDRYGTSALLSYFLRGASSNTYLTGWTENDGWGFGASEAWKYVFLASGEDAHLIDSVVSGQLQHGPILLVHSSGDLPADVASELKDMGTAKKLEGGYVVGGTGAVEDAVAKAAAAKIAEGGKFVTAATPAAPAATQSTKPVLGAPSGDITAAGGTATIAITGYNSAYTYNVTLDATSIAAGYTQTRNNGTITVTAPASLTSGAHATVTVSVTSDEDGAGSAKTVSEVATATINVAVS
;
A
#
# COMPACT_ATOMS: atom_id res chain seq x y z
N MET A 1 -23.76 -44.17 -18.65
CA MET A 1 -24.92 -43.36 -18.19
C MET A 1 -24.59 -42.70 -16.87
N ASN A 2 -24.72 -41.37 -16.82
CA ASN A 2 -24.86 -40.46 -15.68
C ASN A 2 -23.79 -40.38 -14.57
N LEU A 3 -22.98 -39.33 -14.73
CA LEU A 3 -22.28 -38.55 -13.71
C LEU A 3 -23.24 -38.03 -12.61
N LYS A 4 -22.80 -38.11 -11.34
CA LYS A 4 -23.23 -37.18 -10.28
C LYS A 4 -22.00 -36.69 -9.50
N LYS A 5 -21.60 -35.45 -9.81
CA LYS A 5 -20.81 -34.55 -8.93
C LYS A 5 -21.71 -34.00 -7.83
N LYS A 6 -21.19 -33.78 -6.63
CA LYS A 6 -21.47 -32.57 -5.82
C LYS A 6 -20.22 -32.20 -5.00
N PHE A 7 -19.57 -31.13 -5.45
CA PHE A 7 -18.63 -30.31 -4.66
C PHE A 7 -19.45 -29.24 -3.93
N VAL A 8 -19.07 -28.96 -2.69
CA VAL A 8 -19.57 -27.87 -1.86
C VAL A 8 -18.62 -26.68 -2.01
N ILE A 9 -19.14 -25.50 -2.36
CA ILE A 9 -18.44 -24.21 -2.28
C ILE A 9 -19.29 -23.30 -1.39
N GLY A 10 -18.69 -22.82 -0.30
CA GLY A 10 -19.27 -21.88 0.64
C GLY A 10 -19.18 -20.43 0.16
N ALA A 11 -20.17 -19.65 0.57
CA ALA A 11 -20.52 -18.32 0.12
C ALA A 11 -19.53 -17.21 0.51
N ALA A 12 -19.41 -16.19 -0.36
CA ALA A 12 -18.97 -14.85 -0.01
C ALA A 12 -19.97 -13.83 -0.60
N SER A 13 -20.29 -12.83 0.20
CA SER A 13 -21.51 -12.04 0.21
C SER A 13 -21.69 -11.08 -0.96
N LEU A 14 -22.89 -11.09 -1.55
CA LEU A 14 -23.44 -9.97 -2.33
C LEU A 14 -23.85 -8.84 -1.37
N ALA A 15 -23.31 -7.64 -1.59
CA ALA A 15 -23.92 -6.41 -1.10
C ALA A 15 -24.66 -5.73 -2.26
N LEU A 16 -25.97 -5.68 -2.07
CA LEU A 16 -27.05 -5.13 -2.89
C LEU A 16 -26.90 -3.60 -3.06
N VAL A 17 -26.80 -3.12 -4.30
CA VAL A 17 -27.25 -1.76 -4.66
C VAL A 17 -28.52 -1.94 -5.49
N ALA A 18 -29.65 -1.68 -4.85
CA ALA A 18 -30.98 -1.72 -5.43
C ALA A 18 -31.24 -0.47 -6.28
N GLY A 19 -31.84 -0.66 -7.46
CA GLY A 19 -32.34 0.45 -8.28
C GLY A 19 -32.35 0.22 -9.79
N MET A 20 -32.75 -0.97 -10.28
CA MET A 20 -33.02 -1.17 -11.71
C MET A 20 -34.53 -1.13 -11.96
N GLY A 21 -34.99 -0.08 -12.63
CA GLY A 21 -36.11 -0.22 -13.55
C GLY A 21 -35.66 -1.13 -14.70
N VAL A 22 -36.40 -2.21 -14.90
CA VAL A 22 -36.08 -3.29 -15.83
C VAL A 22 -36.19 -2.79 -17.27
N ALA A 23 -35.11 -2.88 -18.04
CA ALA A 23 -35.16 -2.99 -19.49
C ALA A 23 -34.48 -4.31 -19.89
N PRO A 24 -35.00 -5.03 -20.91
CA PRO A 24 -34.52 -6.37 -21.27
C PRO A 24 -33.06 -6.34 -21.73
N ALA A 25 -32.38 -7.47 -21.53
CA ALA A 25 -31.03 -7.75 -22.02
C ALA A 25 -30.91 -7.47 -23.53
N MET A 26 -30.39 -6.29 -23.87
CA MET A 26 -29.76 -6.02 -25.15
C MET A 26 -28.37 -6.67 -25.12
N ALA A 27 -28.01 -7.37 -26.20
CA ALA A 27 -26.70 -7.94 -26.40
C ALA A 27 -25.61 -6.91 -26.09
N ALA A 28 -24.62 -7.31 -25.28
CA ALA A 28 -23.45 -6.48 -25.01
C ALA A 28 -22.76 -6.16 -26.34
N ASP A 29 -22.80 -4.89 -26.73
CA ASP A 29 -22.12 -4.36 -27.90
C ASP A 29 -20.62 -4.60 -27.71
N SER A 30 -20.03 -5.46 -28.54
CA SER A 30 -18.61 -5.78 -28.50
C SER A 30 -17.82 -4.49 -28.78
N GLY A 31 -17.15 -3.95 -27.77
CA GLY A 31 -16.41 -2.67 -27.87
C GLY A 31 -16.96 -1.52 -27.01
N ALA A 32 -18.06 -1.71 -26.27
CA ALA A 32 -18.50 -0.72 -25.29
C ALA A 32 -17.42 -0.50 -24.19
N PRO A 33 -17.10 0.76 -23.80
CA PRO A 33 -16.14 1.04 -22.74
C PRO A 33 -16.49 0.33 -21.43
N ILE A 34 -15.52 -0.37 -20.85
CA ILE A 34 -15.71 -1.07 -19.57
C ILE A 34 -15.50 -0.07 -18.44
N PRO A 35 -16.48 0.19 -17.57
CA PRO A 35 -16.35 1.17 -16.51
C PRO A 35 -15.32 0.73 -15.46
N LEU A 36 -14.53 1.67 -14.99
CA LEU A 36 -13.67 1.57 -13.81
C LEU A 36 -14.25 2.43 -12.67
N PRO A 37 -13.89 2.16 -11.41
CA PRO A 37 -14.29 3.04 -10.30
C PRO A 37 -13.78 4.48 -10.48
N GLY A 38 -14.52 5.45 -9.96
CA GLY A 38 -14.17 6.87 -10.07
C GLY A 38 -14.55 7.55 -11.40
N GLY A 39 -15.22 6.83 -12.32
CA GLY A 39 -15.68 7.35 -13.62
C GLY A 39 -14.70 7.12 -14.79
N ALA A 40 -13.53 6.56 -14.51
CA ALA A 40 -12.55 6.11 -15.50
C ALA A 40 -13.10 4.92 -16.32
N LYS A 41 -12.45 4.59 -17.44
CA LYS A 41 -12.87 3.51 -18.34
C LYS A 41 -11.67 2.74 -18.88
N LEU A 42 -11.88 1.45 -19.18
CA LEU A 42 -11.07 0.71 -20.13
C LEU A 42 -11.71 0.79 -21.51
N GLU A 43 -11.02 1.43 -22.45
CA GLU A 43 -11.49 1.62 -23.83
C GLU A 43 -10.81 0.64 -24.77
N ARG A 44 -11.54 0.10 -25.73
CA ARG A 44 -10.95 -0.81 -26.72
C ARG A 44 -10.35 -0.02 -27.87
N VAL A 45 -9.10 -0.32 -28.21
CA VAL A 45 -8.40 0.17 -29.40
C VAL A 45 -8.24 -1.00 -30.35
N ASP A 46 -9.17 -1.16 -31.28
CA ASP A 46 -9.19 -2.27 -32.21
C ASP A 46 -9.58 -1.84 -33.63
N GLY A 47 -9.52 -2.79 -34.54
CA GLY A 47 -10.08 -2.69 -35.87
C GLY A 47 -10.27 -4.08 -36.46
N MET A 48 -10.99 -4.17 -37.58
CA MET A 48 -11.23 -5.46 -38.25
C MET A 48 -9.94 -6.18 -38.67
N GLU A 49 -8.86 -5.42 -38.87
CA GLU A 49 -7.53 -5.95 -39.21
C GLU A 49 -6.44 -5.23 -38.41
N ARG A 50 -5.25 -5.86 -38.35
CA ARG A 50 -4.05 -5.34 -37.65
C ARG A 50 -3.67 -3.91 -38.08
N MET A 51 -3.81 -3.62 -39.37
CA MET A 51 -3.59 -2.27 -39.92
C MET A 51 -4.55 -1.24 -39.32
N MET A 52 -5.82 -1.60 -39.14
CA MET A 52 -6.84 -0.72 -38.53
C MET A 52 -6.60 -0.52 -37.04
N THR A 53 -6.22 -1.58 -36.30
CA THR A 53 -5.82 -1.46 -34.88
C THR A 53 -4.65 -0.48 -34.73
N ALA A 54 -3.63 -0.61 -35.59
CA ALA A 54 -2.49 0.32 -35.60
C ALA A 54 -2.88 1.75 -35.95
N PHE A 55 -3.78 1.93 -36.92
CA PHE A 55 -4.31 3.23 -37.29
C PHE A 55 -5.06 3.90 -36.14
N ASN A 56 -5.91 3.15 -35.42
CA ASN A 56 -6.67 3.67 -34.29
C ASN A 56 -5.78 3.99 -33.08
N ALA A 57 -4.75 3.18 -32.81
CA ALA A 57 -3.74 3.50 -31.79
C ALA A 57 -2.92 4.75 -32.14
N ALA A 58 -2.59 4.94 -33.43
CA ALA A 58 -1.91 6.14 -33.89
C ALA A 58 -2.76 7.39 -33.65
N LYS A 59 -4.08 7.34 -33.95
CA LYS A 59 -5.00 8.44 -33.65
C LYS A 59 -5.04 8.78 -32.17
N LEU A 60 -5.13 7.78 -31.31
CA LEU A 60 -5.13 7.97 -29.86
C LEU A 60 -3.84 8.69 -29.40
N ARG A 61 -2.68 8.29 -29.94
CA ARG A 61 -1.41 8.97 -29.66
C ARG A 61 -1.42 10.43 -30.13
N MET A 62 -1.93 10.70 -31.33
CA MET A 62 -2.04 12.07 -31.86
C MET A 62 -2.90 12.98 -30.97
N GLN A 63 -3.97 12.43 -30.39
CA GLN A 63 -4.87 13.15 -29.48
C GLN A 63 -4.22 13.41 -28.11
N ALA A 64 -3.44 12.47 -27.58
CA ALA A 64 -2.68 12.65 -26.33
C ALA A 64 -1.55 13.69 -26.45
N SER A 65 -1.02 13.89 -27.67
CA SER A 65 0.10 14.80 -27.96
C SER A 65 -0.27 16.30 -28.01
N GLN A 66 -1.55 16.66 -27.81
CA GLN A 66 -2.03 18.05 -27.98
C GLN A 66 -1.52 19.06 -26.93
N ASN A 67 -0.63 18.65 -26.01
CA ASN A 67 0.03 19.52 -25.01
C ASN A 67 1.43 20.02 -25.41
N GLY A 68 1.75 20.16 -26.71
CA GLY A 68 2.79 21.12 -27.13
C GLY A 68 3.77 20.69 -28.23
N THR A 69 3.87 19.41 -28.61
CA THR A 69 4.68 19.00 -29.77
C THR A 69 3.82 18.27 -30.78
N ALA A 70 3.67 18.85 -31.97
CA ALA A 70 2.83 18.26 -32.99
C ALA A 70 3.60 17.13 -33.70
N LEU A 71 3.19 15.87 -33.50
CA LEU A 71 3.81 14.71 -34.16
C LEU A 71 3.67 14.84 -35.69
N ARG A 72 4.78 14.71 -36.41
CA ARG A 72 4.84 14.85 -37.89
C ARG A 72 5.37 13.61 -38.60
N LYS A 73 5.80 12.60 -37.84
CA LYS A 73 6.47 11.39 -38.34
C LYS A 73 5.57 10.17 -38.19
N ALA A 74 5.57 9.31 -39.20
CA ALA A 74 5.05 7.95 -39.12
C ALA A 74 6.16 6.92 -39.38
N TYR A 75 6.27 5.97 -38.47
CA TYR A 75 7.19 4.85 -38.52
C TYR A 75 6.44 3.66 -39.10
N LEU A 76 6.80 3.32 -40.34
CA LEU A 76 6.16 2.28 -41.12
C LEU A 76 6.83 0.95 -40.85
N VAL A 77 6.04 0.01 -40.33
CA VAL A 77 6.47 -1.32 -39.93
C VAL A 77 5.68 -2.35 -40.74
N ASN A 78 6.33 -3.37 -41.28
CA ASN A 78 5.60 -4.44 -41.96
C ASN A 78 4.75 -5.25 -40.95
N GLN A 79 3.45 -5.41 -41.22
CA GLN A 79 2.51 -6.15 -40.35
C GLN A 79 2.89 -7.62 -40.09
N SER A 80 3.77 -8.18 -40.91
CA SER A 80 4.22 -9.58 -40.83
C SER A 80 5.60 -9.73 -40.17
N SER A 81 6.30 -8.63 -39.87
CA SER A 81 7.62 -8.66 -39.21
C SER A 81 7.54 -8.13 -37.79
N ILE A 82 7.16 -9.01 -36.85
CA ILE A 82 7.07 -8.68 -35.42
C ILE A 82 8.46 -8.33 -34.85
N VAL A 83 9.52 -8.93 -35.40
CA VAL A 83 10.86 -8.91 -34.81
C VAL A 83 11.60 -7.59 -35.02
N ASP A 84 11.41 -6.94 -36.17
CA ASP A 84 11.97 -5.60 -36.41
C ASP A 84 11.10 -4.50 -35.77
N ALA A 85 9.87 -4.85 -35.41
CA ALA A 85 8.87 -3.97 -34.84
C ALA A 85 8.91 -3.93 -33.30
N ALA A 86 9.38 -5.00 -32.66
CA ALA A 86 9.25 -5.20 -31.21
C ALA A 86 9.82 -4.06 -30.37
N THR A 87 10.85 -3.39 -30.88
CA THR A 87 11.50 -2.27 -30.20
C THR A 87 11.15 -0.91 -30.79
N ALA A 88 10.21 -0.85 -31.74
CA ALA A 88 9.72 0.41 -32.30
C ALA A 88 8.97 1.27 -31.27
N GLY A 89 8.53 0.69 -30.14
CA GLY A 89 7.92 1.43 -29.03
C GLY A 89 8.81 2.53 -28.44
N MET A 90 10.14 2.44 -28.59
CA MET A 90 11.09 3.50 -28.20
C MET A 90 10.92 4.82 -28.97
N VAL A 91 10.15 4.83 -30.06
CA VAL A 91 9.87 6.03 -30.84
C VAL A 91 9.00 6.99 -30.03
N ASN A 92 9.53 8.17 -29.71
CA ASN A 92 8.82 9.19 -28.92
C ASN A 92 8.28 10.38 -29.74
N ASP A 93 8.68 10.57 -30.99
CA ASP A 93 8.39 11.76 -31.81
C ASP A 93 7.49 11.51 -33.04
N GLY A 94 6.82 10.35 -33.09
CA GLY A 94 5.90 9.99 -34.15
C GLY A 94 4.95 8.86 -33.79
N VAL A 95 4.16 8.40 -34.76
CA VAL A 95 3.24 7.26 -34.63
C VAL A 95 3.79 6.01 -35.32
N ILE A 96 3.37 4.83 -34.88
CA ILE A 96 3.71 3.56 -35.51
C ILE A 96 2.51 3.06 -36.31
N LEU A 97 2.72 2.80 -37.60
CA LEU A 97 1.69 2.27 -38.50
C LEU A 97 2.12 0.94 -39.10
N LEU A 98 1.23 -0.04 -39.02
CA LEU A 98 1.43 -1.34 -39.63
C LEU A 98 1.05 -1.30 -41.10
N VAL A 99 1.99 -1.68 -41.95
CA VAL A 99 1.88 -1.66 -43.40
C VAL A 99 1.48 -3.06 -43.90
N PRO A 100 0.37 -3.17 -44.67
CA PRO A 100 -0.02 -4.41 -45.30
C PRO A 100 0.99 -4.95 -46.30
N GLY A 101 1.00 -6.27 -46.49
CA GLY A 101 1.90 -6.94 -47.43
C GLY A 101 1.58 -6.65 -48.90
N ASP A 102 0.33 -6.32 -49.22
CA ASP A 102 -0.13 -6.05 -50.58
C ASP A 102 -0.21 -4.54 -50.89
N ALA A 103 -0.05 -4.20 -52.17
CA ALA A 103 -0.04 -2.81 -52.62
C ALA A 103 -1.37 -2.07 -52.41
N LYS A 104 -2.51 -2.78 -52.43
CA LYS A 104 -3.83 -2.15 -52.24
C LYS A 104 -4.01 -1.72 -50.78
N GLY A 105 -3.66 -2.59 -49.84
CA GLY A 105 -3.65 -2.27 -48.41
C GLY A 105 -2.68 -1.12 -48.07
N GLN A 106 -1.51 -1.06 -48.70
CA GLN A 106 -0.57 0.05 -48.55
C GLN A 106 -1.16 1.40 -49.01
N GLN A 107 -1.80 1.42 -50.18
CA GLN A 107 -2.46 2.62 -50.70
C GLN A 107 -3.68 3.00 -49.85
N LEU A 108 -4.44 2.02 -49.35
CA LEU A 108 -5.55 2.25 -48.44
C LEU A 108 -5.08 2.94 -47.16
N LEU A 109 -4.00 2.45 -46.53
CA LEU A 109 -3.39 3.09 -45.36
C LEU A 109 -3.03 4.55 -45.65
N GLY A 110 -2.36 4.81 -46.78
CA GLY A 110 -2.03 6.18 -47.20
C GLY A 110 -3.26 7.07 -47.39
N ALA A 111 -4.32 6.55 -48.00
CA ALA A 111 -5.56 7.28 -48.24
C ALA A 111 -6.31 7.57 -46.93
N MET A 112 -6.30 6.63 -45.98
CA MET A 112 -6.86 6.82 -44.65
C MET A 112 -6.10 7.91 -43.89
N MET A 113 -4.76 7.88 -43.91
CA MET A 113 -3.92 8.93 -43.29
C MET A 113 -4.22 10.31 -43.86
N ALA A 114 -4.44 10.42 -45.18
CA ALA A 114 -4.73 11.70 -45.83
C ALA A 114 -6.10 12.29 -45.46
N LYS A 115 -7.09 11.42 -45.21
CA LYS A 115 -8.48 11.81 -44.92
C LYS A 115 -8.72 12.06 -43.43
N ASP A 116 -7.97 11.40 -42.56
CA ASP A 116 -8.17 11.49 -41.11
C ASP A 116 -7.65 12.84 -40.55
N PRO A 117 -8.44 13.54 -39.72
CA PRO A 117 -8.07 14.87 -39.22
C PRO A 117 -6.83 14.87 -38.33
N ASP A 118 -6.58 13.78 -37.60
CA ASP A 118 -5.45 13.66 -36.69
C ASP A 118 -4.18 13.25 -37.45
N LEU A 119 -4.29 12.32 -38.41
CA LEU A 119 -3.12 11.77 -39.12
C LEU A 119 -2.73 12.55 -40.39
N LYS A 120 -3.59 13.41 -40.96
CA LYS A 120 -3.26 14.23 -42.15
C LYS A 120 -2.12 15.22 -41.94
N VAL A 121 -1.72 15.45 -40.69
CA VAL A 121 -0.60 16.35 -40.34
C VAL A 121 0.76 15.67 -40.48
N ILE A 122 0.80 14.35 -40.69
CA ILE A 122 2.03 13.60 -40.89
C ILE A 122 2.64 14.00 -42.24
N THR A 123 3.91 14.42 -42.20
CA THR A 123 4.66 14.87 -43.37
C THR A 123 5.86 13.99 -43.67
N THR A 124 6.28 13.16 -42.72
CA THR A 124 7.49 12.32 -42.83
C THR A 124 7.15 10.85 -42.61
N LEU A 125 7.54 10.00 -43.56
CA LEU A 125 7.52 8.54 -43.41
C LEU A 125 8.94 8.03 -43.16
N ILE A 126 9.07 7.15 -42.16
CA ILE A 126 10.31 6.47 -41.80
C ILE A 126 10.07 4.97 -41.94
N ALA A 127 10.85 4.30 -42.77
CA ALA A 127 10.77 2.85 -42.90
C ALA A 127 11.51 2.15 -41.76
N VAL A 128 10.88 1.22 -41.06
CA VAL A 128 11.53 0.38 -40.05
C VAL A 128 11.81 -1.00 -40.65
N GLY A 129 13.05 -1.47 -40.47
CA GLY A 129 13.56 -2.72 -41.05
C GLY A 129 14.29 -2.54 -42.39
N GLY A 130 14.98 -3.60 -42.82
CA GLY A 130 15.69 -3.64 -44.10
C GLY A 130 14.75 -3.59 -45.32
N GLU A 131 15.29 -3.38 -46.52
CA GLU A 131 14.49 -3.32 -47.76
C GLU A 131 13.77 -4.63 -48.11
N SER A 132 14.27 -5.78 -47.64
CA SER A 132 13.60 -7.08 -47.77
C SER A 132 12.32 -7.17 -46.95
N VAL A 133 12.26 -6.47 -45.80
CA VAL A 133 11.12 -6.49 -44.88
C VAL A 133 10.18 -5.33 -45.15
N MET A 134 10.72 -4.14 -45.38
CA MET A 134 9.96 -2.94 -45.70
C MET A 134 10.46 -2.35 -47.03
N PRO A 135 9.98 -2.85 -48.17
CA PRO A 135 10.42 -2.41 -49.50
C PRO A 135 10.21 -0.92 -49.71
N LYS A 136 11.07 -0.29 -50.53
CA LYS A 136 10.90 1.12 -50.93
C LYS A 136 9.53 1.36 -51.58
N ASP A 137 9.07 0.40 -52.37
CA ASP A 137 7.76 0.47 -53.04
C ASP A 137 6.60 0.48 -52.05
N ALA A 138 6.70 -0.23 -50.92
CA ALA A 138 5.67 -0.21 -49.89
C ALA A 138 5.54 1.18 -49.25
N VAL A 139 6.66 1.83 -48.95
CA VAL A 139 6.68 3.23 -48.47
C VAL A 139 6.11 4.17 -49.52
N ALA A 140 6.49 3.97 -50.79
CA ALA A 140 6.01 4.78 -51.90
C ALA A 140 4.49 4.63 -52.12
N ASN A 141 3.95 3.43 -51.98
CA ASN A 141 2.51 3.15 -52.10
C ASN A 141 1.69 3.85 -51.01
N VAL A 142 2.18 3.87 -49.76
CA VAL A 142 1.56 4.64 -48.66
C VAL A 142 1.64 6.15 -48.97
N ALA A 143 2.80 6.64 -49.41
CA ALA A 143 2.99 8.05 -49.72
C ALA A 143 2.12 8.55 -50.89
N LYS A 144 1.87 7.69 -51.90
CA LYS A 144 1.17 8.04 -53.14
C LYS A 144 -0.21 8.64 -52.91
N MET A 145 -0.88 8.21 -51.84
CA MET A 145 -2.25 8.61 -51.53
C MET A 145 -2.33 9.81 -50.57
N ASN A 146 -1.19 10.36 -50.15
CA ASN A 146 -1.12 11.51 -49.25
C ASN A 146 -0.07 12.54 -49.74
N SER A 147 -0.54 13.57 -50.45
CA SER A 147 0.31 14.61 -51.05
C SER A 147 1.05 15.49 -50.05
N LYS A 148 0.71 15.44 -48.76
CA LYS A 148 1.39 16.19 -47.69
C LYS A 148 2.68 15.52 -47.21
N ILE A 149 2.95 14.30 -47.64
CA ILE A 149 4.17 13.58 -47.30
C ILE A 149 5.31 14.12 -48.16
N VAL A 150 6.21 14.87 -47.51
CA VAL A 150 7.33 15.56 -48.17
C VAL A 150 8.66 14.80 -47.99
N SER A 151 8.75 13.92 -46.99
CA SER A 151 9.95 13.13 -46.71
C SER A 151 9.62 11.65 -46.55
N LYS A 152 10.35 10.78 -47.27
CA LYS A 152 10.10 9.34 -47.34
C LYS A 152 11.37 8.47 -47.42
N SER A 153 12.54 9.08 -47.25
CA SER A 153 13.83 8.43 -47.53
C SER A 153 14.54 7.88 -46.30
N LYS A 154 14.13 8.29 -45.10
CA LYS A 154 14.77 7.86 -43.87
C LYS A 154 14.36 6.42 -43.55
N ARG A 155 15.35 5.57 -43.29
CA ARG A 155 15.18 4.17 -42.92
C ARG A 155 15.93 3.90 -41.62
N LEU A 156 15.26 3.25 -40.69
CA LEU A 156 15.84 2.67 -39.48
C LEU A 156 15.84 1.16 -39.66
N GLY A 157 16.92 0.62 -40.22
CA GLY A 157 17.02 -0.80 -40.55
C GLY A 157 18.44 -1.22 -40.85
N GLY A 158 18.77 -2.46 -40.50
CA GLY A 158 20.06 -3.08 -40.79
C GLY A 158 19.89 -4.44 -41.48
N LYS A 159 20.99 -5.20 -41.56
CA LYS A 159 20.98 -6.54 -42.19
C LYS A 159 20.20 -7.57 -41.38
N ASN A 160 20.06 -7.32 -40.09
CA ASN A 160 19.33 -8.18 -39.16
C ASN A 160 18.57 -7.33 -38.13
N ARG A 161 17.83 -8.02 -37.24
CA ARG A 161 16.99 -7.40 -36.21
C ARG A 161 17.79 -6.63 -35.15
N TYR A 162 19.01 -7.06 -34.85
CA TYR A 162 19.88 -6.43 -33.86
C TYR A 162 20.43 -5.10 -34.41
N GLU A 163 20.91 -5.10 -35.65
CA GLU A 163 21.32 -3.87 -36.35
C GLU A 163 20.14 -2.89 -36.50
N THR A 164 18.94 -3.39 -36.80
CA THR A 164 17.71 -2.57 -36.87
C THR A 164 17.37 -1.96 -35.51
N ASN A 165 17.42 -2.75 -34.43
CA ASN A 165 17.21 -2.28 -33.07
C ASN A 165 18.23 -1.20 -32.67
N VAL A 166 19.52 -1.38 -32.99
CA VAL A 166 20.56 -0.37 -32.76
C VAL A 166 20.33 0.90 -33.58
N ALA A 167 19.84 0.79 -34.82
CA ALA A 167 19.50 1.96 -35.63
C ALA A 167 18.36 2.77 -35.00
N ILE A 168 17.35 2.10 -34.41
CA ILE A 168 16.28 2.75 -33.64
C ILE A 168 16.85 3.38 -32.36
N ALA A 169 17.66 2.64 -31.60
CA ALA A 169 18.26 3.13 -30.35
C ALA A 169 19.14 4.37 -30.59
N LYS A 170 19.96 4.40 -31.65
CA LYS A 170 20.81 5.56 -32.01
C LYS A 170 20.02 6.80 -32.45
N GLU A 171 18.79 6.64 -32.93
CA GLU A 171 17.94 7.76 -33.32
C GLU A 171 17.49 8.58 -32.09
N PHE A 172 17.21 7.91 -30.97
CA PHE A 172 16.63 8.53 -29.77
C PHE A 172 17.59 8.62 -28.58
N PHE A 173 18.54 7.68 -28.50
CA PHE A 173 19.51 7.53 -27.42
C PHE A 173 20.93 7.48 -27.99
N LYS A 174 21.27 8.41 -28.88
CA LYS A 174 22.58 8.45 -29.57
C LYS A 174 23.76 8.35 -28.60
N ASP A 175 23.66 9.04 -27.47
CA ASP A 175 24.69 9.13 -26.44
C ASP A 175 24.48 8.12 -25.29
N GLY A 176 23.50 7.22 -25.42
CA GLY A 176 23.12 6.24 -24.39
C GLY A 176 22.09 6.75 -23.38
N PRO A 177 21.75 5.92 -22.37
CA PRO A 177 20.84 6.29 -21.29
C PRO A 177 21.46 7.20 -20.22
N GLY A 178 22.77 7.45 -20.23
CA GLY A 178 23.47 8.19 -19.19
C GLY A 178 23.43 7.44 -17.85
N THR A 179 22.83 8.03 -16.82
CA THR A 179 22.72 7.36 -15.51
C THR A 179 21.66 6.25 -15.48
N LEU A 180 20.74 6.22 -16.44
CA LEU A 180 19.68 5.23 -16.54
C LEU A 180 20.19 3.88 -17.07
N PRO A 181 19.51 2.75 -16.80
CA PRO A 181 19.92 1.46 -17.31
C PRO A 181 19.51 1.24 -18.77
N PHE A 182 20.33 0.49 -19.51
CA PHE A 182 19.88 -0.28 -20.66
C PHE A 182 18.93 -1.38 -20.22
N LEU A 183 17.83 -1.58 -20.94
CA LEU A 183 17.05 -2.82 -20.82
C LEU A 183 17.52 -3.80 -21.89
N LEU A 184 17.86 -5.03 -21.53
CA LEU A 184 18.24 -6.07 -22.49
C LEU A 184 17.16 -7.12 -22.61
N ALA A 185 16.69 -7.36 -23.82
CA ALA A 185 15.71 -8.41 -24.09
C ALA A 185 16.23 -9.38 -25.15
N ARG A 186 15.73 -10.61 -25.11
CA ARG A 186 16.04 -11.65 -26.09
C ARG A 186 15.50 -11.27 -27.48
N GLY A 187 16.33 -11.32 -28.52
CA GLY A 187 15.96 -10.84 -29.86
C GLY A 187 15.24 -11.84 -30.77
N ASP A 188 15.44 -13.15 -30.59
CA ASP A 188 14.76 -14.20 -31.38
C ASP A 188 13.31 -14.44 -30.91
N ASN A 189 13.02 -14.20 -29.64
CA ASN A 189 11.67 -14.15 -29.07
C ASN A 189 11.45 -12.81 -28.32
N PRO A 190 10.97 -11.77 -29.01
CA PRO A 190 11.01 -10.41 -28.50
C PRO A 190 9.80 -10.04 -27.63
N VAL A 191 9.10 -11.00 -27.01
CA VAL A 191 7.91 -10.73 -26.18
C VAL A 191 8.21 -9.78 -25.01
N ASP A 192 9.34 -9.98 -24.33
CA ASP A 192 9.77 -9.10 -23.26
C ASP A 192 10.19 -7.71 -23.80
N ALA A 193 10.76 -7.67 -25.02
CA ALA A 193 11.16 -6.44 -25.68
C ALA A 193 9.95 -5.56 -26.05
N ILE A 194 8.82 -6.17 -26.44
CA ILE A 194 7.57 -5.45 -26.72
C ILE A 194 7.07 -4.74 -25.46
N THR A 195 7.06 -5.43 -24.31
CA THR A 195 6.64 -4.83 -23.04
C THR A 195 7.60 -3.74 -22.57
N ALA A 196 8.90 -3.94 -22.78
CA ALA A 196 9.95 -2.95 -22.54
C ALA A 196 9.91 -1.77 -23.52
N GLY A 197 9.07 -1.82 -24.56
CA GLY A 197 8.80 -0.68 -25.44
C GLY A 197 8.15 0.51 -24.72
N ALA A 198 7.50 0.28 -23.57
CA ALA A 198 6.95 1.34 -22.71
C ALA A 198 8.03 2.09 -21.89
N TYR A 199 9.29 1.64 -21.94
CA TYR A 199 10.42 2.33 -21.31
C TYR A 199 10.95 3.41 -22.25
N ASP A 200 10.64 4.67 -21.92
CA ASP A 200 10.90 5.84 -22.78
C ASP A 200 12.15 6.65 -22.39
N ARG A 201 12.83 6.28 -21.29
CA ARG A 201 13.99 7.02 -20.75
C ARG A 201 15.34 6.42 -21.10
N GLY A 202 15.36 5.22 -21.64
CA GLY A 202 16.59 4.57 -22.07
C GLY A 202 16.33 3.54 -23.17
N PRO A 203 17.39 3.08 -23.84
CA PRO A 203 17.24 2.12 -24.93
C PRO A 203 16.99 0.70 -24.40
N THR A 204 16.01 0.03 -25.01
CA THR A 204 15.79 -1.41 -24.92
C THR A 204 16.52 -2.12 -26.06
N LEU A 205 17.57 -2.87 -25.76
CA LEU A 205 18.41 -3.54 -26.74
C LEU A 205 18.06 -5.02 -26.90
N LEU A 206 18.07 -5.48 -28.15
CA LEU A 206 17.93 -6.89 -28.48
C LEU A 206 19.29 -7.59 -28.43
N VAL A 207 19.32 -8.75 -27.78
CA VAL A 207 20.52 -9.59 -27.66
C VAL A 207 20.19 -11.01 -28.10
N ASN A 208 21.08 -11.64 -28.87
CA ASN A 208 20.95 -13.05 -29.21
C ASN A 208 21.12 -13.92 -27.96
N PRO A 209 20.33 -15.00 -27.80
CA PRO A 209 20.34 -15.81 -26.59
C PRO A 209 21.61 -16.68 -26.44
N SER A 210 22.36 -16.86 -27.53
CA SER A 210 23.54 -17.73 -27.57
C SER A 210 24.54 -17.29 -28.63
N GLY A 211 25.78 -17.77 -28.53
CA GLY A 211 26.86 -17.44 -29.48
C GLY A 211 27.52 -16.10 -29.17
N THR A 212 28.10 -15.48 -30.20
CA THR A 212 28.70 -14.14 -30.14
C THR A 212 27.62 -13.07 -30.25
N VAL A 213 27.60 -12.09 -29.34
CA VAL A 213 26.64 -10.98 -29.42
C VAL A 213 26.85 -10.18 -30.70
N ASP A 214 25.76 -9.75 -31.34
CA ASP A 214 25.82 -8.99 -32.58
C ASP A 214 26.76 -7.77 -32.45
N PRO A 215 27.75 -7.62 -33.37
CA PRO A 215 28.74 -6.54 -33.29
C PRO A 215 28.12 -5.15 -33.22
N ALA A 216 26.99 -4.91 -33.88
CA ALA A 216 26.35 -3.59 -33.84
C ALA A 216 25.85 -3.23 -32.43
N THR A 217 25.33 -4.21 -31.68
CA THR A 217 24.91 -4.02 -30.28
C THR A 217 26.12 -3.76 -29.39
N VAL A 218 27.20 -4.53 -29.57
CA VAL A 218 28.46 -4.35 -28.82
C VAL A 218 29.06 -2.97 -29.05
N GLU A 219 29.17 -2.54 -30.31
CA GLU A 219 29.73 -1.24 -30.68
C GLU A 219 28.90 -0.09 -30.13
N TYR A 220 27.56 -0.19 -30.21
CA TYR A 220 26.68 0.84 -29.67
C TYR A 220 26.85 0.98 -28.16
N VAL A 221 26.71 -0.11 -27.39
CA VAL A 221 26.88 -0.08 -25.93
C VAL A 221 28.24 0.54 -25.55
N LYS A 222 29.33 0.05 -26.15
CA LYS A 222 30.68 0.57 -25.86
C LYS A 222 30.86 2.04 -26.22
N SER A 223 30.18 2.54 -27.25
CA SER A 223 30.25 3.94 -27.65
C SER A 223 29.63 4.92 -26.64
N THR A 224 28.65 4.46 -25.85
CA THR A 224 27.95 5.29 -24.84
C THR A 224 28.77 5.48 -23.56
N LYS A 225 29.66 4.53 -23.24
CA LYS A 225 30.39 4.42 -21.95
C LYS A 225 29.49 4.20 -20.72
N ASP A 226 28.21 3.93 -20.93
CA ASP A 226 27.25 3.61 -19.87
C ASP A 226 27.33 2.13 -19.51
N ASN A 227 27.22 1.84 -18.21
CA ASN A 227 27.42 0.48 -17.67
C ASN A 227 26.24 -0.02 -16.82
N ASN A 228 25.14 0.73 -16.76
CA ASN A 228 23.96 0.34 -16.03
C ASN A 228 23.07 -0.52 -16.93
N VAL A 229 22.71 -1.71 -16.46
CA VAL A 229 21.99 -2.69 -17.27
C VAL A 229 21.00 -3.49 -16.43
N ILE A 230 19.85 -3.77 -17.04
CA ILE A 230 18.82 -4.66 -16.51
C ILE A 230 18.46 -5.66 -17.60
N ALA A 231 18.50 -6.95 -17.28
CA ALA A 231 18.05 -8.00 -18.19
C ALA A 231 16.54 -8.25 -18.02
N MET A 232 15.86 -8.48 -19.14
CA MET A 232 14.48 -8.93 -19.18
C MET A 232 14.44 -10.45 -19.29
N GLY A 233 13.69 -11.08 -18.38
CA GLY A 233 13.59 -12.54 -18.30
C GLY A 233 14.74 -13.20 -17.53
N GLY A 234 14.55 -14.48 -17.24
CA GLY A 234 15.51 -15.28 -16.45
C GLY A 234 16.74 -15.72 -17.23
N GLU A 235 17.65 -16.41 -16.52
CA GLU A 235 18.91 -16.93 -17.07
C GLU A 235 18.71 -17.84 -18.31
N GLY A 236 17.64 -18.64 -18.34
CA GLY A 236 17.30 -19.48 -19.48
C GLY A 236 16.73 -18.73 -20.70
N VAL A 237 16.32 -17.46 -20.52
CA VAL A 237 15.81 -16.60 -21.61
C VAL A 237 16.96 -15.80 -22.20
N LEU A 238 17.65 -15.02 -21.37
CA LEU A 238 18.82 -14.24 -21.76
C LEU A 238 19.99 -14.59 -20.82
N PRO A 239 20.89 -15.52 -21.19
CA PRO A 239 21.98 -15.95 -20.33
C PRO A 239 22.93 -14.82 -19.95
N SER A 240 23.43 -14.84 -18.72
CA SER A 240 24.42 -13.87 -18.21
C SER A 240 25.69 -13.89 -19.06
N SER A 241 26.04 -15.03 -19.66
CA SER A 241 27.16 -15.15 -20.61
C SER A 241 27.01 -14.31 -21.88
N GLN A 242 25.78 -13.95 -22.27
CA GLN A 242 25.55 -13.00 -23.38
C GLN A 242 25.72 -11.57 -22.90
N ILE A 243 25.19 -11.25 -21.72
CA ILE A 243 25.28 -9.91 -21.13
C ILE A 243 26.73 -9.55 -20.80
N SER A 244 27.53 -10.51 -20.33
CA SER A 244 28.97 -10.34 -20.07
C SER A 244 29.80 -10.00 -21.32
N GLN A 245 29.29 -10.23 -22.53
CA GLN A 245 29.97 -9.78 -23.76
C GLN A 245 29.76 -8.28 -24.05
N LEU A 246 28.77 -7.66 -23.39
CA LEU A 246 28.42 -6.24 -23.51
C LEU A 246 28.90 -5.41 -22.32
N PHE A 247 28.81 -5.96 -21.11
CA PHE A 247 29.07 -5.26 -19.86
C PHE A 247 30.00 -6.08 -18.96
N ASP A 248 30.88 -5.42 -18.23
CA ASP A 248 31.71 -6.10 -17.22
C ASP A 248 30.84 -6.59 -16.06
N THR A 249 31.11 -7.80 -15.58
CA THR A 249 30.42 -8.37 -14.42
C THR A 249 30.65 -7.48 -13.20
N LYS A 250 29.59 -6.90 -12.65
CA LYS A 250 29.62 -6.25 -11.34
C LYS A 250 29.06 -7.20 -10.29
N GLU A 251 29.71 -7.22 -9.13
CA GLU A 251 29.24 -7.93 -7.95
C GLU A 251 27.91 -7.36 -7.45
N GLN A 252 27.12 -8.27 -6.91
CA GLN A 252 25.70 -8.17 -6.59
C GLN A 252 25.42 -7.32 -5.33
N LEU A 253 24.29 -6.61 -5.35
CA LEU A 253 23.52 -6.31 -4.13
C LEU A 253 22.65 -7.53 -3.82
N ASP A 254 22.93 -8.20 -2.70
CA ASP A 254 22.10 -9.27 -2.13
C ASP A 254 20.86 -8.64 -1.45
N PRO A 255 19.63 -8.84 -1.97
CA PRO A 255 18.40 -8.30 -1.39
C PRO A 255 17.55 -9.40 -0.70
N TRP A 256 18.17 -10.51 -0.27
CA TRP A 256 17.52 -11.79 0.07
C TRP A 256 16.73 -11.89 1.39
N SER A 257 15.89 -10.92 1.71
CA SER A 257 14.75 -11.16 2.61
C SER A 257 13.78 -9.99 2.42
N TYR A 258 12.52 -10.14 2.01
CA TYR A 258 11.39 -10.14 2.95
C TYR A 258 10.05 -9.85 2.19
N LYS A 259 9.72 -10.55 1.11
CA LYS A 259 8.52 -10.18 0.31
C LYS A 259 7.17 -10.60 0.92
N GLU A 260 7.12 -11.05 2.19
CA GLU A 260 5.86 -11.22 2.93
C GLU A 260 5.65 -10.19 4.05
N SER A 261 6.50 -9.17 4.20
CA SER A 261 6.58 -8.53 5.51
C SER A 261 6.71 -7.02 5.65
N LEU A 262 6.42 -6.11 4.71
CA LEU A 262 6.47 -4.68 5.11
C LEU A 262 5.36 -4.32 6.11
N ASP A 263 4.11 -4.66 5.81
CA ASP A 263 3.00 -4.48 6.76
C ASP A 263 3.15 -5.36 8.00
N LYS A 264 3.68 -6.58 7.83
CA LYS A 264 3.99 -7.48 8.95
C LYS A 264 5.13 -6.94 9.80
N LEU A 265 6.16 -6.32 9.24
CA LEU A 265 7.29 -5.71 9.95
C LEU A 265 6.85 -4.43 10.63
N LYS A 266 6.02 -3.62 9.97
CA LYS A 266 5.38 -2.44 10.55
C LYS A 266 4.47 -2.84 11.71
N ASN A 267 3.66 -3.89 11.55
CA ASN A 267 2.81 -4.43 12.62
C ASN A 267 3.62 -5.10 13.74
N ASN A 268 4.70 -5.82 13.42
CA ASN A 268 5.59 -6.42 14.41
C ASN A 268 6.35 -5.35 15.19
N LEU A 269 6.81 -4.30 14.52
CA LEU A 269 7.44 -3.14 15.15
C LEU A 269 6.45 -2.41 16.05
N ARG A 270 5.23 -2.15 15.57
CA ARG A 270 4.13 -1.56 16.34
C ARG A 270 3.78 -2.39 17.58
N LEU A 271 3.66 -3.71 17.41
CA LEU A 271 3.39 -4.65 18.50
C LEU A 271 4.52 -4.65 19.53
N ALA A 272 5.77 -4.76 19.07
CA ALA A 272 6.95 -4.78 19.94
C ALA A 272 7.13 -3.44 20.67
N ALA A 273 6.87 -2.30 20.01
CA ALA A 273 6.91 -0.99 20.63
C ALA A 273 5.81 -0.83 21.68
N ALA A 274 4.55 -1.16 21.35
CA ALA A 274 3.44 -1.12 22.29
C ALA A 274 3.68 -2.04 23.51
N ASN A 275 4.31 -3.20 23.30
CA ASN A 275 4.68 -4.12 24.39
C ASN A 275 5.81 -3.56 25.27
N PHE A 276 6.79 -2.86 24.70
CA PHE A 276 7.94 -2.34 25.46
C PHE A 276 7.64 -1.00 26.15
N ILE A 277 7.24 0.03 25.41
CA ILE A 277 7.03 1.40 25.92
C ILE A 277 5.58 1.71 26.31
N GLY A 278 4.63 0.86 25.91
CA GLY A 278 3.20 1.05 26.16
C GLY A 278 2.48 1.63 24.95
N GLN A 279 1.20 1.28 24.82
CA GLN A 279 0.38 1.62 23.66
C GLN A 279 0.15 3.15 23.54
N SER A 280 -0.14 3.82 24.66
CA SER A 280 -0.32 5.28 24.73
C SER A 280 0.95 6.05 24.32
N ALA A 281 2.12 5.56 24.74
CA ALA A 281 3.42 6.17 24.41
C ALA A 281 3.78 5.98 22.92
N TRP A 282 3.49 4.79 22.37
CA TRP A 282 3.70 4.48 20.96
C TRP A 282 2.84 5.35 20.02
N GLN A 283 1.54 5.51 20.30
CA GLN A 283 0.57 6.11 19.37
C GLN A 283 0.65 7.65 19.26
N GLN A 284 1.43 8.33 20.09
CA GLN A 284 1.52 9.81 20.15
C GLN A 284 2.87 10.38 19.68
N GLY A 285 3.75 9.58 19.06
CA GLY A 285 5.01 10.08 18.48
C GLY A 285 4.82 10.73 17.10
N GLU A 286 5.59 11.78 16.79
CA GLU A 286 5.70 12.31 15.42
C GLU A 286 6.60 11.41 14.54
N ASP A 287 6.22 11.27 13.26
CA ASP A 287 6.89 10.48 12.20
C ASP A 287 8.21 11.10 11.68
N SER A 288 9.06 11.69 12.54
CA SER A 288 10.35 12.25 12.10
C SER A 288 11.55 11.45 12.63
N ILE A 289 12.36 10.95 11.70
CA ILE A 289 13.59 10.19 11.98
C ILE A 289 14.67 11.15 12.51
N ALA A 290 14.74 11.27 13.83
CA ALA A 290 15.92 11.70 14.59
C ALA A 290 15.82 11.28 16.07
N GLY A 291 15.42 10.04 16.34
CA GLY A 291 15.31 9.48 17.70
C GLY A 291 14.09 8.56 17.82
N TYR A 292 14.32 7.25 17.72
CA TYR A 292 13.32 6.18 17.63
C TYR A 292 12.12 6.39 18.57
N PHE A 293 11.01 6.79 17.97
CA PHE A 293 9.63 6.76 18.44
C PHE A 293 9.36 7.17 19.90
N GLY A 294 8.93 8.44 20.03
CA GLY A 294 7.80 8.82 20.87
C GLY A 294 7.94 8.57 22.38
N ARG A 295 8.71 9.41 23.07
CA ARG A 295 8.33 9.83 24.42
C ARG A 295 8.02 11.33 24.37
N HIS A 296 6.77 11.69 24.09
CA HIS A 296 6.32 13.06 24.34
C HIS A 296 6.04 13.24 25.84
N SER A 297 6.26 14.45 26.35
CA SER A 297 5.93 14.83 27.72
C SER A 297 4.44 14.66 27.98
N GLU A 298 4.13 14.19 29.20
CA GLU A 298 2.79 13.96 29.72
C GLU A 298 1.90 15.21 29.56
N ASN A 299 0.63 14.99 29.15
CA ASN A 299 -0.51 15.92 28.94
C ASN A 299 -0.64 16.51 27.52
N SER A 300 -1.79 16.48 26.83
CA SER A 300 -3.18 16.56 27.30
C SER A 300 -4.16 15.96 26.27
N ASN A 301 -5.02 15.03 26.69
CA ASN A 301 -6.37 14.77 26.19
C ASN A 301 -6.68 15.00 24.69
N LYS A 302 -6.02 14.27 23.80
CA LYS A 302 -6.58 13.95 22.48
C LYS A 302 -6.48 12.45 22.22
N GLY A 303 -7.48 11.70 22.72
CA GLY A 303 -7.79 10.34 22.28
C GLY A 303 -7.02 9.16 22.88
N ALA A 304 -6.39 9.27 24.06
CA ALA A 304 -5.66 8.13 24.64
C ALA A 304 -6.51 7.29 25.61
N CYS A 305 -6.42 5.98 25.47
CA CYS A 305 -6.95 4.95 26.39
C CYS A 305 -6.59 5.19 27.87
N VAL A 306 -7.34 4.56 28.78
CA VAL A 306 -7.13 4.74 30.24
C VAL A 306 -5.98 3.86 30.72
N ASP A 307 -4.87 4.48 31.16
CA ASP A 307 -3.70 3.85 31.83
C ASP A 307 -4.06 3.30 33.24
N THR A 308 -5.04 2.40 33.33
CA THR A 308 -5.53 1.80 34.59
C THR A 308 -5.12 0.36 34.79
N ALA A 309 -4.51 -0.31 33.80
CA ALA A 309 -4.03 -1.70 33.91
C ALA A 309 -2.69 -1.82 34.67
N LYS A 310 -2.41 -0.84 35.55
CA LYS A 310 -1.17 -0.62 36.31
C LYS A 310 -0.60 -1.96 36.78
N LEU A 311 0.49 -2.38 36.14
CA LEU A 311 1.38 -3.50 36.54
C LEU A 311 0.97 -4.92 36.13
N SER A 312 -0.19 -5.16 35.53
CA SER A 312 -0.71 -6.52 35.28
C SER A 312 0.07 -7.35 34.25
N GLY A 313 0.98 -6.76 33.47
CA GLY A 313 1.70 -7.51 32.42
C GLY A 313 0.79 -8.11 31.33
N ASP A 314 -0.49 -7.70 31.29
CA ASP A 314 -1.51 -8.30 30.44
C ASP A 314 -1.36 -7.81 28.99
N THR A 315 -0.78 -8.65 28.16
CA THR A 315 -0.52 -8.39 26.74
C THR A 315 -1.78 -8.51 25.88
N THR A 316 -2.90 -9.03 26.41
CA THR A 316 -4.19 -9.09 25.67
C THR A 316 -4.77 -7.71 25.42
N LEU A 317 -4.30 -6.71 26.16
CA LEU A 317 -4.70 -5.31 26.05
C LEU A 317 -3.91 -4.52 25.00
N ILE A 318 -3.06 -5.18 24.21
CA ILE A 318 -2.32 -4.53 23.13
C ILE A 318 -3.20 -4.46 21.87
N ASN A 319 -3.51 -3.25 21.42
CA ASN A 319 -4.29 -2.98 20.23
C ASN A 319 -3.56 -1.99 19.31
N ILE A 320 -3.28 -2.41 18.07
CA ILE A 320 -2.48 -1.67 17.09
C ILE A 320 -3.35 -0.72 16.23
N LYS A 321 -4.66 -0.64 16.49
CA LYS A 321 -5.57 0.21 15.72
C LYS A 321 -5.38 1.70 16.03
N ASP A 322 -5.51 2.53 15.01
CA ASP A 322 -5.54 3.99 15.13
C ASP A 322 -6.88 4.44 15.73
N GLY A 323 -6.86 5.41 16.66
CA GLY A 323 -8.09 6.07 17.16
C GLY A 323 -8.89 5.31 18.21
N ILE A 324 -8.23 4.75 19.24
CA ILE A 324 -8.87 4.02 20.33
C ILE A 324 -9.65 4.97 21.28
N PRO A 325 -10.89 4.65 21.69
CA PRO A 325 -11.66 5.50 22.60
C PRO A 325 -10.98 5.69 23.97
N THR A 326 -11.17 6.87 24.58
CA THR A 326 -10.62 7.23 25.91
C THR A 326 -11.16 6.41 27.07
N THR A 327 -12.06 5.46 26.81
CA THR A 327 -12.65 4.55 27.81
C THR A 327 -12.07 3.14 27.76
N GLU A 328 -11.32 2.77 26.71
CA GLU A 328 -10.70 1.45 26.62
C GLU A 328 -9.45 1.36 27.51
N LYS A 329 -9.24 0.18 28.11
CA LYS A 329 -8.01 -0.13 28.84
C LYS A 329 -6.92 -0.56 27.85
N CYS A 330 -5.68 -0.17 28.11
CA CYS A 330 -4.53 -0.53 27.28
C CYS A 330 -3.32 -0.92 28.14
N PHE A 331 -2.40 -1.67 27.54
CA PHE A 331 -1.16 -2.07 28.20
C PHE A 331 -0.18 -0.89 28.30
N ILE A 332 0.33 -0.62 29.51
CA ILE A 332 1.24 0.51 29.79
C ILE A 332 2.71 0.24 29.44
N GLY A 333 3.02 -0.96 28.93
CA GLY A 333 4.37 -1.39 28.55
C GLY A 333 5.20 -1.95 29.70
N TYR A 334 6.15 -2.84 29.37
CA TYR A 334 7.06 -3.43 30.35
C TYR A 334 8.06 -2.43 30.95
N ASP A 335 8.50 -1.40 30.21
CA ASP A 335 9.44 -0.38 30.71
C ASP A 335 8.86 0.41 31.88
N ARG A 336 7.64 0.94 31.70
CA ARG A 336 6.93 1.67 32.74
C ARG A 336 6.52 0.77 33.90
N SER A 337 6.05 -0.44 33.60
CA SER A 337 5.68 -1.43 34.64
C SER A 337 6.86 -1.77 35.54
N LEU A 338 8.05 -2.01 34.97
CA LEU A 338 9.25 -2.31 35.75
C LEU A 338 9.70 -1.12 36.61
N GLY A 339 9.63 0.10 36.08
CA GLY A 339 9.92 1.31 36.86
C GLY A 339 9.06 1.44 38.11
N LEU A 340 7.75 1.23 37.97
CA LEU A 340 6.80 1.27 39.09
C LEU A 340 6.99 0.09 40.06
N MET A 341 7.20 -1.13 39.54
CA MET A 341 7.44 -2.32 40.35
C MET A 341 8.71 -2.19 41.20
N LYS A 342 9.80 -1.62 40.66
CA LYS A 342 11.04 -1.39 41.42
C LYS A 342 10.81 -0.49 42.63
N VAL A 343 10.02 0.58 42.47
CA VAL A 343 9.68 1.49 43.58
C VAL A 343 8.85 0.77 44.63
N ASN A 344 7.79 0.05 44.22
CA ASN A 344 6.93 -0.69 45.14
C ASN A 344 7.70 -1.80 45.86
N ALA A 345 8.47 -2.60 45.13
CA ALA A 345 9.28 -3.67 45.67
C ALA A 345 10.33 -3.14 46.67
N ALA A 346 10.98 -2.01 46.38
CA ALA A 346 11.91 -1.39 47.31
C ALA A 346 11.22 -1.00 48.64
N ASN A 347 10.00 -0.45 48.57
CA ASN A 347 9.24 -0.10 49.76
C ASN A 347 8.81 -1.33 50.56
N ILE A 348 8.31 -2.38 49.89
CA ILE A 348 7.91 -3.63 50.53
C ILE A 348 9.11 -4.34 51.17
N LEU A 349 10.21 -4.49 50.43
CA LEU A 349 11.42 -5.16 50.91
C LEU A 349 12.08 -4.41 52.06
N LYS A 350 11.96 -3.08 52.12
CA LYS A 350 12.38 -2.30 53.29
C LYS A 350 11.53 -2.60 54.54
N LEU A 351 10.22 -2.82 54.39
CA LEU A 351 9.37 -3.25 55.50
C LEU A 351 9.77 -4.65 55.97
N VAL A 352 10.03 -5.57 55.03
CA VAL A 352 10.52 -6.93 55.35
C VAL A 352 11.87 -6.86 56.06
N SER A 353 12.85 -6.13 55.53
CA SER A 353 14.17 -6.03 56.12
C SER A 353 14.10 -5.47 57.54
N GLY A 354 13.25 -4.46 57.78
CA GLY A 354 13.02 -3.96 59.13
C GLY A 354 12.48 -5.01 60.12
N LYS A 355 11.68 -5.99 59.66
CA LYS A 355 11.25 -7.12 60.51
C LYS A 355 12.33 -8.16 60.68
N GLN A 356 13.08 -8.47 59.61
CA GLN A 356 14.19 -9.40 59.63
C GLN A 356 15.33 -8.90 60.54
N ASP A 357 15.70 -7.63 60.46
CA ASP A 357 16.76 -7.02 61.29
C ASP A 357 16.42 -7.10 62.79
N LEU A 358 15.13 -6.94 63.14
CA LEU A 358 14.66 -7.10 64.51
C LEU A 358 14.77 -8.56 64.97
N LEU A 359 14.44 -9.53 64.12
CA LEU A 359 14.61 -10.94 64.42
C LEU A 359 16.08 -11.33 64.52
N ASP A 360 16.90 -10.92 63.57
CA ASP A 360 18.34 -11.19 63.53
C ASP A 360 19.08 -10.56 64.70
N GLY A 361 18.66 -9.37 65.13
CA GLY A 361 19.12 -8.72 66.35
C GLY A 361 18.88 -9.58 67.60
N GLU A 362 17.68 -10.14 67.75
CA GLU A 362 17.35 -11.05 68.85
C GLU A 362 18.03 -12.41 68.73
N VAL A 363 18.16 -12.95 67.51
CA VAL A 363 18.94 -14.19 67.27
C VAL A 363 20.40 -13.98 67.66
N LYS A 364 20.98 -12.82 67.33
CA LYS A 364 22.35 -12.45 67.72
C LYS A 364 22.46 -12.28 69.23
N ALA A 365 21.48 -11.66 69.89
CA ALA A 365 21.44 -11.56 71.34
C ALA A 365 21.33 -12.93 72.02
N ALA A 366 20.51 -13.85 71.47
CA ALA A 366 20.37 -15.22 71.93
C ALA A 366 21.66 -16.03 71.76
N LYS A 367 22.36 -15.87 70.62
CA LYS A 367 23.69 -16.45 70.41
C LYS A 367 24.73 -15.90 71.38
N ALA A 368 24.75 -14.59 71.61
CA ALA A 368 25.71 -13.96 72.52
C ALA A 368 25.48 -14.38 73.99
N ALA A 369 24.23 -14.51 74.41
CA ALA A 369 23.88 -15.03 75.73
C ALA A 369 24.32 -16.49 75.91
N ASN A 370 24.33 -17.27 74.83
CA ASN A 370 24.80 -18.66 74.80
C ASN A 370 26.35 -18.77 74.85
N ILE A 371 27.07 -17.83 74.22
CA ILE A 371 28.55 -17.78 74.20
C ILE A 371 29.16 -17.32 75.55
N ALA A 372 28.44 -16.53 76.34
CA ALA A 372 28.90 -16.12 77.67
C ALA A 372 29.14 -17.33 78.62
N ASP A 373 28.44 -18.45 78.40
CA ASP A 373 28.67 -19.72 79.11
C ASP A 373 29.87 -20.52 78.55
N GLN A 374 30.21 -20.37 77.26
CA GLN A 374 31.37 -21.01 76.62
C GLN A 374 32.71 -20.38 77.04
N ALA A 375 32.74 -19.05 77.24
CA ALA A 375 33.97 -18.32 77.61
C ALA A 375 34.48 -18.65 79.04
N ALA A 376 33.71 -19.40 79.84
CA ALA A 376 34.05 -19.81 81.20
C ALA A 376 34.80 -21.17 81.28
N GLY A 377 35.18 -21.79 80.14
CA GLY A 377 36.01 -23.02 80.11
C GLY A 377 35.26 -24.33 80.40
N LYS A 378 33.95 -24.35 80.17
CA LYS A 378 33.04 -25.49 80.38
C LYS A 378 33.09 -26.49 79.21
N THR A 379 33.04 -27.79 79.48
CA THR A 379 33.10 -28.87 78.45
C THR A 379 31.74 -29.13 77.79
N VAL A 380 31.65 -29.97 76.73
CA VAL A 380 30.37 -30.37 76.08
C VAL A 380 29.31 -30.86 77.09
N LYS A 381 29.73 -31.42 78.24
CA LYS A 381 28.84 -31.85 79.35
C LYS A 381 28.31 -30.73 80.24
N ASP A 382 28.91 -29.53 80.15
CA ASP A 382 28.60 -28.38 80.99
C ASP A 382 27.77 -27.32 80.26
N TYR A 383 27.41 -27.58 79.00
CA TYR A 383 26.42 -26.79 78.25
C TYR A 383 25.05 -27.02 78.88
N THR A 384 24.68 -26.21 79.86
CA THR A 384 23.34 -26.27 80.45
C THR A 384 22.28 -25.99 79.40
N ALA A 385 21.64 -27.06 78.92
CA ALA A 385 20.23 -27.12 78.54
C ALA A 385 19.72 -26.19 77.41
N ASN A 386 20.56 -25.57 76.57
CA ASN A 386 20.04 -24.58 75.60
C ASN A 386 18.95 -25.12 74.65
N ALA A 387 19.05 -26.32 74.09
CA ALA A 387 17.97 -26.90 73.29
C ALA A 387 16.71 -27.27 74.11
N VAL A 388 16.85 -27.51 75.42
CA VAL A 388 15.75 -27.82 76.36
C VAL A 388 15.05 -26.54 76.84
N THR A 389 15.72 -25.37 76.80
CA THR A 389 15.22 -24.08 77.30
C THR A 389 14.49 -23.21 76.25
N PHE A 390 14.42 -23.64 74.98
CA PHE A 390 13.58 -23.02 73.93
C PHE A 390 12.12 -23.52 73.99
N THR A 391 11.56 -23.52 75.20
CA THR A 391 10.16 -23.84 75.49
C THR A 391 9.49 -22.65 76.19
N PRO A 392 8.17 -22.44 76.06
CA PRO A 392 7.48 -21.32 76.71
C PRO A 392 7.67 -21.33 78.23
N ALA A 393 8.02 -20.19 78.82
CA ALA A 393 8.15 -20.06 80.27
C ALA A 393 6.78 -20.30 80.95
N THR A 394 6.65 -21.44 81.61
CA THR A 394 5.47 -21.77 82.43
C THR A 394 5.79 -21.44 83.89
N PRO A 395 4.89 -20.79 84.65
CA PRO A 395 5.13 -20.52 86.07
C PRO A 395 5.44 -21.81 86.84
N GLY A 396 6.68 -21.97 87.32
CA GLY A 396 7.13 -23.12 88.12
C GLY A 396 7.88 -24.25 87.38
N ALA A 397 8.25 -24.11 86.11
CA ALA A 397 9.07 -25.10 85.37
C ALA A 397 10.56 -24.70 85.24
N THR A 398 11.44 -25.70 85.01
CA THR A 398 12.91 -25.64 84.81
C THR A 398 13.32 -24.58 83.76
N PRO A 399 14.57 -24.06 83.76
CA PRO A 399 14.87 -22.74 83.22
C PRO A 399 14.55 -22.62 81.72
N SER A 400 13.74 -21.63 81.36
CA SER A 400 13.57 -21.12 79.99
C SER A 400 14.68 -20.10 79.73
N TYR A 401 15.16 -20.00 78.48
CA TYR A 401 16.02 -18.88 78.08
C TYR A 401 15.26 -17.57 78.38
N PRO A 402 15.79 -16.64 79.20
CA PRO A 402 15.05 -15.44 79.60
C PRO A 402 14.62 -14.55 78.43
N GLY A 403 15.35 -14.60 77.30
CA GLY A 403 15.03 -13.89 76.06
C GLY A 403 14.08 -14.65 75.12
N TYR A 404 13.61 -15.87 75.45
CA TYR A 404 12.78 -16.69 74.56
C TYR A 404 11.51 -15.96 74.15
N ASN A 405 10.81 -15.33 75.09
CA ASN A 405 9.58 -14.61 74.78
C ASN A 405 9.81 -13.42 73.84
N GLN A 406 10.96 -12.74 73.93
CA GLN A 406 11.32 -11.64 73.04
C GLN A 406 11.63 -12.17 71.63
N LEU A 407 12.43 -13.23 71.55
CA LEU A 407 12.76 -13.90 70.29
C LEU A 407 11.52 -14.49 69.61
N ALA A 408 10.65 -15.18 70.36
CA ALA A 408 9.39 -15.72 69.87
C ALA A 408 8.43 -14.63 69.39
N ALA A 409 8.38 -13.48 70.08
CA ALA A 409 7.61 -12.33 69.63
C ALA A 409 8.14 -11.74 68.31
N LYS A 410 9.47 -11.67 68.12
CA LYS A 410 10.04 -11.24 66.82
C LYS A 410 9.83 -12.26 65.71
N PHE A 411 9.94 -13.56 66.03
CA PHE A 411 9.64 -14.63 65.10
C PHE A 411 8.18 -14.53 64.63
N LYS A 412 7.23 -14.39 65.56
CA LYS A 412 5.81 -14.18 65.24
C LYS A 412 5.57 -12.92 64.42
N ALA A 413 6.29 -11.83 64.73
CA ALA A 413 6.19 -10.59 63.96
C ALA A 413 6.72 -10.70 62.52
N MET A 414 7.64 -11.65 62.26
CA MET A 414 8.18 -11.91 60.92
C MET A 414 7.34 -12.92 60.14
N TYR A 415 6.93 -14.02 60.78
CA TYR A 415 6.32 -15.17 60.09
C TYR A 415 4.81 -15.31 60.33
N GLY A 416 4.21 -14.51 61.21
CA GLY A 416 2.78 -14.52 61.50
C GLY A 416 2.30 -15.68 62.39
N VAL A 417 3.19 -16.60 62.74
CA VAL A 417 2.90 -17.77 63.58
C VAL A 417 3.86 -17.84 64.77
N ASP A 418 3.42 -18.46 65.86
CA ASP A 418 4.31 -18.75 66.98
C ASP A 418 5.36 -19.80 66.57
N PRO A 419 6.61 -19.69 67.05
CA PRO A 419 7.63 -20.68 66.75
C PRO A 419 7.29 -22.02 67.40
N THR A 420 7.55 -23.12 66.68
CA THR A 420 7.47 -24.47 67.23
C THR A 420 8.67 -24.70 68.17
N PRO A 421 8.44 -25.07 69.44
CA PRO A 421 9.52 -25.35 70.39
C PRO A 421 10.41 -26.50 69.91
N ALA A 422 11.70 -26.46 70.27
CA ALA A 422 12.59 -27.58 70.06
C ALA A 422 12.34 -28.67 71.12
N THR A 423 12.65 -29.92 70.79
CA THR A 423 12.64 -31.03 71.75
C THR A 423 14.02 -31.68 71.81
N ALA A 424 14.49 -31.95 73.03
CA ALA A 424 15.79 -32.56 73.26
C ALA A 424 15.76 -33.49 74.47
N THR A 425 16.64 -34.48 74.49
CA THR A 425 16.88 -35.42 75.58
C THR A 425 18.31 -35.32 76.09
N ILE A 426 18.53 -35.68 77.35
CA ILE A 426 19.87 -35.74 77.94
C ILE A 426 20.18 -37.21 78.22
N ASP A 427 21.32 -37.71 77.74
CA ASP A 427 21.76 -39.08 78.01
C ASP A 427 22.42 -39.24 79.39
N ALA A 428 22.79 -40.47 79.73
CA ALA A 428 23.39 -40.80 81.03
C ALA A 428 24.77 -40.13 81.23
N GLU A 429 25.42 -39.73 80.13
CA GLU A 429 26.71 -39.06 80.10
C GLU A 429 26.58 -37.53 80.20
N GLY A 430 25.37 -36.98 80.15
CA GLY A 430 25.09 -35.54 80.21
C GLY A 430 25.15 -34.83 78.86
N VAL A 431 25.12 -35.56 77.75
CA VAL A 431 25.13 -35.01 76.39
C VAL A 431 23.69 -34.73 75.93
N ILE A 432 23.48 -33.57 75.30
CA ILE A 432 22.17 -33.16 74.76
C ILE A 432 22.00 -33.75 73.36
N HIS A 433 20.96 -34.54 73.19
CA HIS A 433 20.49 -35.04 71.89
C HIS A 433 19.25 -34.27 71.47
N ILE A 434 19.33 -33.57 70.34
CA ILE A 434 18.16 -32.87 69.79
C ILE A 434 17.31 -33.86 69.01
N ASN A 435 16.07 -34.02 69.45
CA ASN A 435 15.10 -34.93 68.83
C ASN A 435 14.32 -34.23 67.72
N ASP A 436 13.98 -32.95 67.93
CA ASP A 436 13.33 -32.09 66.95
C ASP A 436 13.82 -30.65 67.11
N ASN A 437 14.22 -30.04 66.01
CA ASN A 437 14.69 -28.66 65.94
C ASN A 437 13.54 -27.64 66.07
N GLY A 438 12.30 -28.04 65.79
CA GLY A 438 11.16 -27.11 65.74
C GLY A 438 11.44 -25.97 64.77
N SER A 439 11.17 -24.72 65.18
CA SER A 439 11.47 -23.52 64.38
C SER A 439 12.92 -23.06 64.46
N TRP A 440 13.76 -23.71 65.25
CA TRP A 440 15.10 -23.25 65.58
C TRP A 440 16.17 -24.08 64.88
N LYS A 441 17.38 -23.55 64.78
CA LYS A 441 18.55 -24.26 64.26
C LYS A 441 19.54 -24.44 65.38
N PHE A 442 20.08 -25.64 65.50
CA PHE A 442 21.14 -25.96 66.44
C PHE A 442 22.30 -26.65 65.74
N SER A 443 23.48 -26.48 66.31
CA SER A 443 24.69 -27.20 65.92
C SER A 443 24.65 -28.65 66.40
N THR A 444 25.59 -29.48 65.94
CA THR A 444 25.71 -30.89 66.33
C THR A 444 25.98 -31.11 67.83
N ASP A 445 26.52 -30.09 68.51
CA ASP A 445 26.76 -30.03 69.95
C ASP A 445 25.64 -29.32 70.73
N GLY A 446 24.52 -28.99 70.08
CA GLY A 446 23.32 -28.44 70.73
C GLY A 446 23.34 -26.93 70.99
N ALA A 447 24.29 -26.20 70.41
CA ALA A 447 24.34 -24.74 70.49
C ALA A 447 23.33 -24.09 69.54
N PHE A 448 22.70 -22.99 69.96
CA PHE A 448 21.71 -22.29 69.16
C PHE A 448 22.39 -21.54 67.99
N GLU A 449 22.02 -21.89 66.77
CA GLU A 449 22.55 -21.32 65.54
C GLU A 449 21.58 -20.37 64.82
N GLY A 450 20.33 -20.29 65.26
CA GLY A 450 19.34 -19.36 64.70
C GLY A 450 18.01 -20.04 64.39
N VAL A 451 17.43 -19.70 63.24
CA VAL A 451 16.12 -20.19 62.81
C VAL A 451 16.34 -21.30 61.76
N SER A 452 15.55 -22.38 61.82
CA SER A 452 15.64 -23.47 60.83
C SER A 452 15.12 -23.02 59.47
N ALA A 453 15.89 -23.30 58.41
CA ALA A 453 15.50 -23.00 57.04
C ALA A 453 14.30 -23.86 56.59
N GLU A 454 14.26 -25.11 57.03
CA GLU A 454 13.17 -26.05 56.77
C GLU A 454 11.87 -25.58 57.42
N ALA A 455 11.94 -25.13 58.68
CA ALA A 455 10.78 -24.60 59.39
C ALA A 455 10.26 -23.29 58.78
N ILE A 456 11.15 -22.43 58.31
CA ILE A 456 10.78 -21.22 57.55
C ILE A 456 10.05 -21.61 56.27
N ALA A 457 10.62 -22.54 55.48
CA ALA A 457 10.04 -22.97 54.22
C ALA A 457 8.63 -23.58 54.41
N ALA A 458 8.44 -24.42 55.43
CA ALA A 458 7.13 -24.97 55.78
C ALA A 458 6.13 -23.87 56.17
N THR A 459 6.53 -22.96 57.07
CA THR A 459 5.69 -21.85 57.54
C THR A 459 5.28 -20.89 56.40
N VAL A 460 6.18 -20.65 55.45
CA VAL A 460 5.90 -19.84 54.26
C VAL A 460 4.95 -20.56 53.30
N SER A 461 5.13 -21.87 53.10
CA SER A 461 4.22 -22.69 52.28
C SER A 461 2.82 -22.71 52.86
N ASP A 462 2.69 -23.03 54.15
CA ASP A 462 1.41 -23.09 54.85
C ASP A 462 0.68 -21.75 54.78
N TYR A 463 1.40 -20.64 54.93
CA TYR A 463 0.82 -19.31 54.81
C TYR A 463 0.28 -19.06 53.39
N LYS A 464 1.05 -19.38 52.35
CA LYS A 464 0.62 -19.21 50.95
C LYS A 464 -0.63 -20.04 50.65
N ASP A 465 -0.70 -21.28 51.15
CA ASP A 465 -1.85 -22.16 50.98
C ASP A 465 -3.07 -21.63 51.76
N ALA A 466 -2.86 -21.14 52.98
CA ALA A 466 -3.92 -20.62 53.83
C ALA A 466 -4.52 -19.29 53.31
N VAL A 467 -3.69 -18.39 52.78
CA VAL A 467 -4.19 -17.14 52.20
C VAL A 467 -4.68 -17.33 50.78
N GLY A 468 -4.03 -18.18 49.97
CA GLY A 468 -4.38 -18.43 48.57
C GLY A 468 -4.73 -17.14 47.81
N ASP A 469 -5.96 -17.11 47.28
CA ASP A 469 -6.54 -15.97 46.54
C ASP A 469 -7.28 -14.94 47.43
N ASN A 470 -7.21 -15.08 48.75
CA ASN A 470 -7.93 -14.23 49.69
C ASN A 470 -7.26 -12.84 49.80
N PRO A 471 -8.02 -11.73 49.71
CA PRO A 471 -7.51 -10.37 49.97
C PRO A 471 -7.24 -10.13 51.48
N ALA A 472 -6.24 -10.82 52.01
CA ALA A 472 -5.94 -10.85 53.44
C ALA A 472 -5.06 -9.69 53.95
N ILE A 473 -4.43 -8.90 53.06
CA ILE A 473 -3.43 -7.88 53.44
C ILE A 473 -3.96 -6.46 53.21
N LYS A 474 -3.91 -5.60 54.22
CA LYS A 474 -4.21 -4.16 54.09
C LYS A 474 -2.92 -3.34 54.01
N ILE A 475 -2.96 -2.29 53.21
CA ILE A 475 -1.87 -1.32 53.03
C ILE A 475 -2.30 0.00 53.69
N GLY A 476 -1.58 0.45 54.72
CA GLY A 476 -1.93 1.68 55.44
C GLY A 476 -3.36 1.63 56.02
N THR A 477 -4.15 2.68 55.78
CA THR A 477 -5.55 2.79 56.22
C THR A 477 -6.56 2.24 55.20
N ALA A 478 -6.11 1.45 54.20
CA ALA A 478 -6.98 0.96 53.14
C ALA A 478 -8.18 0.15 53.66
N VAL A 479 -9.36 0.47 53.11
CA VAL A 479 -10.64 -0.15 53.49
C VAL A 479 -10.79 -1.58 52.91
N LYS A 480 -10.15 -1.86 51.78
CA LYS A 480 -10.18 -3.17 51.11
C LYS A 480 -8.83 -3.86 51.22
N GLY A 481 -8.85 -5.16 51.47
CA GLY A 481 -7.65 -6.00 51.45
C GLY A 481 -7.15 -6.27 50.02
N VAL A 482 -5.90 -6.68 49.93
CA VAL A 482 -5.12 -7.00 48.73
C VAL A 482 -4.68 -8.46 48.86
N LYS A 483 -4.66 -9.19 47.73
CA LYS A 483 -4.16 -10.56 47.68
C LYS A 483 -2.64 -10.57 47.83
N LEU A 484 -2.09 -11.66 48.37
CA LEU A 484 -0.63 -11.80 48.47
C LEU A 484 0.07 -11.66 47.11
N ALA A 485 -0.50 -12.26 46.05
CA ALA A 485 0.05 -12.19 44.69
C ALA A 485 -0.05 -10.79 44.05
N ASP A 486 -1.03 -9.98 44.44
CA ASP A 486 -1.28 -8.63 43.88
C ASP A 486 -0.53 -7.52 44.64
N LEU A 487 0.05 -7.87 45.80
CA LEU A 487 0.77 -6.94 46.67
C LEU A 487 1.94 -6.24 45.96
N PRO A 488 2.79 -6.93 45.16
CA PRO A 488 3.90 -6.26 44.45
C PRO A 488 3.41 -5.22 43.44
N SER A 489 2.25 -5.46 42.83
CA SER A 489 1.59 -4.53 41.91
C SER A 489 0.75 -3.44 42.60
N SER A 490 0.65 -3.45 43.93
CA SER A 490 -0.11 -2.44 44.66
C SER A 490 0.77 -1.25 45.05
N THR A 491 0.22 -0.04 45.04
CA THR A 491 0.96 1.15 45.49
C THR A 491 1.18 1.07 47.00
N VAL A 492 2.45 1.00 47.41
CA VAL A 492 2.88 0.97 48.82
C VAL A 492 3.87 2.10 49.03
N ASN A 493 3.57 3.02 49.93
CA ASN A 493 4.48 4.10 50.34
C ASN A 493 5.38 3.64 51.49
N THR A 494 6.48 4.37 51.70
CA THR A 494 7.41 4.10 52.80
C THR A 494 6.81 4.24 54.20
N SER A 495 5.72 5.02 54.33
CA SER A 495 4.97 5.19 55.58
C SER A 495 3.88 4.15 55.80
N ASP A 496 3.57 3.33 54.79
CA ASP A 496 2.45 2.40 54.87
C ASP A 496 2.83 1.18 55.71
N ALA A 497 1.97 0.84 56.66
CA ALA A 497 2.06 -0.43 57.38
C ALA A 497 1.29 -1.52 56.62
N LEU A 498 1.83 -2.74 56.61
CA LEU A 498 1.06 -3.92 56.19
C LEU A 498 0.35 -4.48 57.42
N THR A 499 -0.97 -4.66 57.34
CA THR A 499 -1.80 -5.19 58.43
C THR A 499 -2.75 -6.28 57.94
N ASP A 500 -3.22 -7.15 58.83
CA ASP A 500 -4.17 -8.18 58.45
C ASP A 500 -5.59 -7.61 58.21
N SER A 501 -6.32 -8.25 57.32
CA SER A 501 -7.69 -7.84 56.96
C SER A 501 -8.73 -8.42 57.93
N THR A 502 -8.50 -9.64 58.41
CA THR A 502 -9.50 -10.47 59.12
C THR A 502 -9.00 -11.11 60.41
N THR A 503 -7.82 -10.74 60.95
CA THR A 503 -7.15 -11.37 62.12
C THR A 503 -6.86 -12.88 62.03
N LYS A 504 -7.33 -13.57 60.98
CA LYS A 504 -7.20 -15.03 60.79
C LYS A 504 -5.90 -15.47 60.10
N HIS A 505 -5.22 -14.53 59.43
CA HIS A 505 -3.98 -14.78 58.72
C HIS A 505 -3.00 -13.64 59.02
N PRO A 506 -2.32 -13.67 60.18
CA PRO A 506 -1.28 -12.69 60.48
C PRO A 506 -0.20 -12.71 59.38
N ILE A 507 0.37 -11.54 59.07
CA ILE A 507 1.24 -11.40 57.90
C ILE A 507 2.53 -12.20 58.08
N ASN A 508 2.84 -13.03 57.08
CA ASN A 508 4.15 -13.64 56.90
C ASN A 508 4.99 -12.78 55.94
N TYR A 509 5.95 -12.03 56.48
CA TYR A 509 6.84 -11.14 55.73
C TYR A 509 7.86 -11.90 54.87
N ALA A 510 8.17 -13.16 55.19
CA ALA A 510 9.01 -14.00 54.33
C ALA A 510 8.24 -14.44 53.07
N ALA A 511 6.95 -14.78 53.20
CA ALA A 511 6.08 -15.02 52.05
C ALA A 511 5.92 -13.76 51.18
N VAL A 512 5.75 -12.59 51.81
CA VAL A 512 5.72 -11.28 51.12
C VAL A 512 7.02 -11.01 50.35
N LYS A 513 8.17 -11.30 50.97
CA LYS A 513 9.47 -11.18 50.32
C LYS A 513 9.55 -12.05 49.07
N GLU A 514 9.25 -13.33 49.20
CA GLU A 514 9.34 -14.30 48.10
C GLU A 514 8.45 -13.91 46.91
N VAL A 515 7.19 -13.50 47.16
CA VAL A 515 6.30 -13.08 46.06
C VAL A 515 6.75 -11.76 45.42
N THR A 516 7.35 -10.85 46.20
CA THR A 516 7.84 -9.56 45.70
C THR A 516 9.10 -9.73 44.87
N GLU A 517 10.07 -10.49 45.36
CA GLU A 517 11.31 -10.79 44.63
C GLU A 517 11.00 -11.59 43.35
N LYS A 518 10.08 -12.55 43.43
CA LYS A 518 9.62 -13.29 42.27
C LYS A 518 8.94 -12.39 41.24
N ALA A 519 7.98 -11.55 41.65
CA ALA A 519 7.30 -10.63 40.73
C ALA A 519 8.26 -9.64 40.07
N LEU A 520 9.26 -9.14 40.82
CA LEU A 520 10.30 -8.27 40.27
C LEU A 520 11.20 -9.00 39.28
N ALA A 521 11.58 -10.25 39.58
CA ALA A 521 12.39 -11.09 38.69
C ALA A 521 11.65 -11.43 37.39
N ASP A 522 10.40 -11.88 37.50
CA ASP A 522 9.55 -12.22 36.36
C ASP A 522 9.35 -11.00 35.44
N LEU A 523 9.07 -9.82 36.02
CA LEU A 523 8.90 -8.58 35.24
C LEU A 523 10.21 -8.07 34.64
N THR A 524 11.35 -8.28 35.31
CA THR A 524 12.68 -7.97 34.77
C THR A 524 13.01 -8.85 33.57
N ALA A 525 12.67 -10.14 33.63
CA ALA A 525 12.81 -11.05 32.50
C ALA A 525 11.93 -10.63 31.31
N ALA A 526 10.65 -10.33 31.56
CA ALA A 526 9.73 -9.89 30.52
C ALA A 526 10.13 -8.54 29.89
N HIS A 527 10.68 -7.60 30.66
CA HIS A 527 11.26 -6.35 30.15
C HIS A 527 12.41 -6.61 29.18
N LYS A 528 13.34 -7.49 29.55
CA LYS A 528 14.48 -7.87 28.73
C LYS A 528 14.03 -8.51 27.41
N ASP A 529 13.05 -9.42 27.47
CA ASP A 529 12.50 -10.08 26.30
C ASP A 529 11.76 -9.10 25.38
N ALA A 530 10.97 -8.19 25.95
CA ALA A 530 10.28 -7.15 25.19
C ALA A 530 11.26 -6.16 24.53
N LYS A 531 12.35 -5.78 25.22
CA LYS A 531 13.40 -4.92 24.66
C LYS A 531 14.12 -5.61 23.50
N LYS A 532 14.46 -6.89 23.66
CA LYS A 532 15.09 -7.69 22.60
C LYS A 532 14.18 -7.79 21.38
N ALA A 533 12.90 -8.10 21.57
CA ALA A 533 11.93 -8.17 20.49
C ALA A 533 11.75 -6.83 19.77
N LEU A 534 11.79 -5.71 20.50
CA LEU A 534 11.77 -4.37 19.92
C LEU A 534 13.04 -4.08 19.09
N ASP A 535 14.22 -4.39 19.61
CA ASP A 535 15.48 -4.19 18.88
C ASP A 535 15.54 -5.03 17.60
N GLU A 536 15.10 -6.28 17.66
CA GLU A 536 15.00 -7.18 16.50
C GLU A 536 13.98 -6.65 15.48
N ALA A 537 12.82 -6.16 15.93
CA ALA A 537 11.81 -5.57 15.04
C ALA A 537 12.30 -4.26 14.40
N ILE A 538 13.04 -3.42 15.14
CA ILE A 538 13.67 -2.19 14.62
C ILE A 538 14.73 -2.54 13.58
N ALA A 539 15.61 -3.50 13.87
CA ALA A 539 16.63 -3.94 12.92
C ALA A 539 15.99 -4.50 11.64
N ALA A 540 14.93 -5.31 11.79
CA ALA A 540 14.20 -5.88 10.66
C ALA A 540 13.42 -4.82 9.85
N TRP A 541 12.88 -3.78 10.50
CA TRP A 541 12.21 -2.67 9.81
C TRP A 541 13.20 -1.73 9.09
N LYS A 542 14.32 -1.36 9.72
CA LYS A 542 15.38 -0.56 9.07
C LYS A 542 16.00 -1.27 7.87
N ALA A 543 15.97 -2.60 7.87
CA ALA A 543 16.46 -3.43 6.79
C ALA A 543 15.42 -3.66 5.68
N ALA A 544 14.23 -3.05 5.73
CA ALA A 544 13.15 -3.30 4.77
C ALA A 544 13.34 -2.53 3.44
N PRO A 545 13.37 -3.20 2.28
CA PRO A 545 13.33 -2.55 0.97
C PRO A 545 11.95 -2.66 0.30
N ALA A 546 11.64 -1.66 -0.51
CA ALA A 546 10.55 -1.63 -1.48
C ALA A 546 10.42 -2.86 -2.39
N ALA A 547 9.26 -3.02 -3.04
CA ALA A 547 8.90 -4.30 -3.64
C ALA A 547 9.88 -4.76 -4.72
N LYS A 548 10.22 -6.05 -4.62
CA LYS A 548 11.24 -6.73 -5.42
C LYS A 548 10.77 -6.89 -6.87
N ILE A 549 11.43 -6.19 -7.79
CA ILE A 549 11.33 -6.41 -9.24
C ILE A 549 12.43 -7.35 -9.72
N PHE A 550 13.61 -7.33 -9.06
CA PHE A 550 14.82 -7.95 -9.57
C PHE A 550 15.18 -9.29 -8.90
N THR A 551 15.68 -10.26 -9.69
CA THR A 551 16.20 -11.56 -9.22
C THR A 551 17.68 -11.74 -9.57
N GLN A 552 18.52 -12.25 -8.64
CA GLN A 552 19.92 -12.61 -8.92
C GLN A 552 20.56 -13.54 -7.87
N ASP A 553 21.38 -14.51 -8.30
CA ASP A 553 22.30 -15.30 -7.47
C ASP A 553 23.74 -14.76 -7.58
N LYS A 554 24.54 -14.94 -6.50
CA LYS A 554 25.77 -14.23 -6.02
C LYS A 554 26.82 -13.66 -7.00
N ALA A 555 26.70 -13.82 -8.33
CA ALA A 555 27.47 -13.12 -9.36
C ALA A 555 26.68 -13.09 -10.69
N GLY A 556 26.29 -11.90 -11.19
CA GLY A 556 25.40 -11.76 -12.35
C GLY A 556 24.90 -10.31 -12.57
N PHE A 557 23.95 -10.12 -13.49
CA PHE A 557 23.32 -8.82 -13.77
C PHE A 557 21.90 -8.75 -13.17
N PRO A 558 21.38 -7.56 -12.79
CA PRO A 558 20.00 -7.41 -12.33
C PRO A 558 19.00 -7.87 -13.40
N ARG A 559 17.97 -8.64 -13.01
CA ARG A 559 16.97 -9.20 -13.95
C ARG A 559 15.53 -8.92 -13.53
N ILE A 560 14.68 -8.45 -14.43
CA ILE A 560 13.22 -8.47 -14.26
C ILE A 560 12.73 -9.83 -14.75
N GLN A 561 12.43 -10.74 -13.83
CA GLN A 561 12.07 -12.12 -14.14
C GLN A 561 10.74 -12.49 -13.51
N GLY A 562 9.70 -12.60 -14.33
CA GLY A 562 8.48 -13.29 -13.94
C GLY A 562 8.58 -14.80 -14.06
N LYS A 563 7.56 -15.51 -13.58
CA LYS A 563 7.39 -16.94 -13.83
C LYS A 563 7.28 -17.25 -15.33
N ASP A 564 6.68 -16.32 -16.07
CA ASP A 564 6.45 -16.35 -17.50
C ASP A 564 6.44 -14.92 -18.07
N ARG A 565 6.14 -14.77 -19.36
CA ARG A 565 6.02 -13.48 -20.05
C ARG A 565 5.02 -12.52 -19.40
N TYR A 566 3.95 -13.03 -18.81
CA TYR A 566 2.92 -12.24 -18.14
C TYR A 566 3.47 -11.69 -16.82
N GLY A 567 4.11 -12.55 -16.02
CA GLY A 567 4.80 -12.14 -14.80
C GLY A 567 5.93 -11.13 -15.07
N THR A 568 6.70 -11.30 -16.15
CA THR A 568 7.75 -10.34 -16.53
C THR A 568 7.16 -8.98 -16.87
N SER A 569 6.04 -8.94 -17.61
CA SER A 569 5.33 -7.69 -17.92
C SER A 569 4.77 -6.99 -16.68
N ALA A 570 4.24 -7.75 -15.71
CA ALA A 570 3.73 -7.21 -14.46
C ALA A 570 4.86 -6.63 -13.58
N LEU A 571 5.99 -7.32 -13.48
CA LEU A 571 7.15 -6.83 -12.74
C LEU A 571 7.78 -5.60 -13.41
N LEU A 572 7.85 -5.59 -14.75
CA LEU A 572 8.29 -4.40 -15.49
C LEU A 572 7.37 -3.21 -15.24
N SER A 573 6.04 -3.42 -15.27
CA SER A 573 5.08 -2.39 -14.92
C SER A 573 5.34 -1.82 -13.52
N TYR A 574 5.52 -2.70 -12.53
CA TYR A 574 5.82 -2.29 -11.16
C TYR A 574 7.13 -1.47 -11.10
N PHE A 575 8.17 -1.88 -11.84
CA PHE A 575 9.44 -1.14 -11.96
C PHE A 575 9.26 0.26 -12.55
N LEU A 576 8.55 0.36 -13.67
CA LEU A 576 8.33 1.63 -14.36
C LEU A 576 7.49 2.60 -13.52
N ARG A 577 6.59 2.09 -12.66
CA ARG A 577 5.81 2.91 -11.71
C ARG A 577 6.63 3.42 -10.52
N GLY A 578 7.68 2.71 -10.11
CA GLY A 578 8.40 2.95 -8.85
C GLY A 578 9.74 3.68 -8.96
N ALA A 579 10.25 3.93 -10.16
CA ALA A 579 11.56 4.53 -10.37
C ALA A 579 11.48 6.07 -10.40
N SER A 580 11.19 6.74 -9.27
CA SER A 580 11.06 8.21 -9.27
C SER A 580 12.30 8.98 -8.79
N SER A 581 13.43 8.35 -8.47
CA SER A 581 14.64 9.07 -8.05
C SER A 581 15.94 8.37 -8.45
N ASN A 582 17.04 9.13 -8.39
CA ASN A 582 18.38 8.91 -8.93
C ASN A 582 19.15 7.66 -8.41
N THR A 583 18.45 6.69 -7.85
CA THR A 583 18.97 5.47 -7.24
C THR A 583 18.11 4.28 -7.66
N TYR A 584 18.44 3.71 -8.82
CA TYR A 584 17.82 2.52 -9.45
C TYR A 584 17.85 1.23 -8.59
N LEU A 585 18.41 1.29 -7.38
CA LEU A 585 18.74 0.16 -6.50
C LEU A 585 18.05 0.23 -5.13
N THR A 586 17.38 1.35 -4.79
CA THR A 586 16.64 1.54 -3.53
C THR A 586 15.19 1.79 -3.90
N GLY A 587 14.37 0.73 -4.01
CA GLY A 587 13.01 0.92 -4.52
C GLY A 587 12.13 1.84 -3.65
N TRP A 588 10.93 2.11 -4.19
CA TRP A 588 9.68 2.61 -3.59
C TRP A 588 9.72 3.18 -2.15
N THR A 589 9.54 4.50 -2.02
CA THR A 589 8.86 5.05 -0.85
C THR A 589 7.39 5.30 -1.20
N GLU A 590 6.46 5.10 -0.27
CA GLU A 590 5.01 5.37 -0.46
C GLU A 590 4.70 6.83 -0.90
N ASN A 591 5.69 7.72 -0.82
CA ASN A 591 5.60 9.14 -1.15
C ASN A 591 6.11 9.49 -2.56
N ASP A 592 6.65 8.51 -3.28
CA ASP A 592 7.23 8.67 -4.60
C ASP A 592 6.16 8.47 -5.68
N GLY A 593 5.89 9.53 -6.44
CA GLY A 593 4.76 9.62 -7.37
C GLY A 593 4.68 8.50 -8.42
N TRP A 594 3.47 8.35 -8.97
CA TRP A 594 3.18 7.48 -10.11
C TRP A 594 4.03 7.81 -11.34
N GLY A 595 5.06 6.98 -11.55
CA GLY A 595 5.95 7.09 -12.69
C GLY A 595 7.04 8.13 -12.49
N PHE A 596 8.03 8.04 -13.36
CA PHE A 596 9.21 8.88 -13.30
C PHE A 596 8.87 10.39 -13.42
N GLY A 597 9.13 11.18 -12.39
CA GLY A 597 9.14 12.66 -12.45
C GLY A 597 7.76 13.33 -12.40
N ALA A 598 7.58 14.26 -11.47
CA ALA A 598 6.29 14.87 -11.10
C ALA A 598 5.55 15.69 -12.19
N SER A 599 6.03 15.78 -13.43
CA SER A 599 5.40 16.56 -14.51
C SER A 599 4.73 15.72 -15.62
N GLU A 600 5.05 14.43 -15.76
CA GLU A 600 4.51 13.55 -16.83
C GLU A 600 4.05 12.20 -16.24
N ALA A 601 3.31 12.26 -15.14
CA ALA A 601 2.85 11.09 -14.40
C ALA A 601 2.11 10.09 -15.31
N TRP A 602 2.34 8.80 -15.07
CA TRP A 602 1.65 7.72 -15.77
C TRP A 602 0.15 7.76 -15.45
N LYS A 603 -0.69 7.69 -16.50
CA LYS A 603 -2.14 7.93 -16.45
C LYS A 603 -2.96 6.71 -16.83
N TYR A 604 -2.40 5.85 -17.68
CA TYR A 604 -3.12 4.77 -18.33
C TYR A 604 -2.49 3.40 -18.03
N VAL A 605 -3.27 2.34 -18.25
CA VAL A 605 -2.77 0.96 -18.35
C VAL A 605 -3.16 0.40 -19.71
N PHE A 606 -2.23 -0.28 -20.38
CA PHE A 606 -2.47 -0.91 -21.69
C PHE A 606 -2.49 -2.43 -21.52
N LEU A 607 -3.61 -3.06 -21.83
CA LEU A 607 -3.79 -4.51 -21.84
C LEU A 607 -3.61 -5.01 -23.27
N ALA A 608 -2.66 -5.91 -23.48
CA ALA A 608 -2.39 -6.49 -24.80
C ALA A 608 -2.17 -8.00 -24.70
N SER A 609 -2.37 -8.74 -25.80
CA SER A 609 -2.20 -10.19 -25.78
C SER A 609 -0.74 -10.59 -25.63
N GLY A 610 -0.46 -11.54 -24.74
CA GLY A 610 0.85 -12.19 -24.66
C GLY A 610 1.02 -13.39 -25.59
N GLU A 611 0.01 -13.77 -26.36
CA GLU A 611 0.02 -14.97 -27.20
C GLU A 611 0.63 -14.72 -28.58
N ASP A 612 1.41 -15.67 -29.09
CA ASP A 612 2.21 -15.53 -30.32
C ASP A 612 1.36 -15.14 -31.56
N ALA A 613 0.11 -15.58 -31.62
CA ALA A 613 -0.82 -15.25 -32.71
C ALA A 613 -1.20 -13.76 -32.76
N HIS A 614 -1.08 -13.05 -31.63
CA HIS A 614 -1.55 -11.67 -31.45
C HIS A 614 -0.45 -10.70 -30.97
N LEU A 615 0.80 -11.15 -30.83
CA LEU A 615 1.93 -10.32 -30.36
C LEU A 615 2.14 -9.04 -31.16
N ILE A 616 1.79 -9.02 -32.45
CA ILE A 616 1.92 -7.81 -33.28
C ILE A 616 0.99 -6.67 -32.81
N ASP A 617 -0.18 -7.01 -32.25
CA ASP A 617 -1.12 -6.02 -31.72
C ASP A 617 -0.54 -5.39 -30.44
N SER A 618 0.27 -6.14 -29.70
CA SER A 618 1.02 -5.66 -28.54
C SER A 618 2.15 -4.70 -28.91
N VAL A 619 2.78 -4.86 -30.09
CA VAL A 619 3.78 -3.91 -30.59
C VAL A 619 3.18 -2.51 -30.78
N VAL A 620 1.96 -2.46 -31.31
CA VAL A 620 1.23 -1.21 -31.53
C VAL A 620 1.01 -0.47 -30.20
N SER A 621 0.87 -1.20 -29.09
CA SER A 621 0.73 -0.64 -27.74
C SER A 621 1.98 0.12 -27.29
N GLY A 622 3.17 -0.22 -27.81
CA GLY A 622 4.43 0.48 -27.52
C GLY A 622 4.44 1.95 -27.93
N GLN A 623 3.56 2.36 -28.86
CA GLN A 623 3.43 3.77 -29.21
C GLN A 623 2.52 4.54 -28.23
N LEU A 624 1.77 3.86 -27.37
CA LEU A 624 0.87 4.52 -26.44
C LEU A 624 1.67 4.90 -25.19
N GLN A 625 1.80 6.21 -24.95
CA GLN A 625 2.65 6.76 -23.89
C GLN A 625 1.90 6.86 -22.56
N HIS A 626 2.65 7.14 -21.49
CA HIS A 626 2.13 7.41 -20.14
C HIS A 626 1.42 6.21 -19.48
N GLY A 627 1.87 4.98 -19.75
CA GLY A 627 1.33 3.79 -19.09
C GLY A 627 2.10 2.50 -19.41
N PRO A 628 2.00 1.46 -18.56
CA PRO A 628 2.64 0.17 -18.81
C PRO A 628 1.85 -0.66 -19.81
N ILE A 629 2.56 -1.57 -20.48
CA ILE A 629 1.97 -2.66 -21.24
C ILE A 629 1.94 -3.92 -20.36
N LEU A 630 0.76 -4.35 -19.97
CA LEU A 630 0.53 -5.62 -19.28
C LEU A 630 0.05 -6.66 -20.28
N LEU A 631 0.76 -7.78 -20.34
CA LEU A 631 0.35 -8.89 -21.18
C LEU A 631 -0.76 -9.67 -20.48
N VAL A 632 -1.78 -10.09 -21.24
CA VAL A 632 -2.88 -10.94 -20.76
C VAL A 632 -3.09 -12.13 -21.70
N HIS A 633 -3.78 -13.17 -21.24
CA HIS A 633 -4.26 -14.24 -22.12
C HIS A 633 -5.30 -13.68 -23.10
N SER A 634 -5.42 -14.27 -24.30
CA SER A 634 -6.45 -13.83 -25.26
C SER A 634 -7.86 -14.22 -24.80
N SER A 635 -7.99 -15.30 -24.02
CA SER A 635 -9.24 -15.78 -23.41
C SER A 635 -8.98 -16.45 -22.06
N GLY A 636 -10.06 -16.68 -21.28
CA GLY A 636 -9.99 -17.37 -19.99
C GLY A 636 -9.62 -16.47 -18.80
N ASP A 637 -8.89 -17.03 -17.84
CA ASP A 637 -8.56 -16.33 -16.59
C ASP A 637 -7.36 -15.38 -16.75
N LEU A 638 -7.37 -14.28 -15.99
CA LEU A 638 -6.27 -13.34 -15.95
C LEU A 638 -5.03 -13.96 -15.26
N PRO A 639 -3.80 -13.78 -15.77
CA PRO A 639 -2.59 -14.23 -15.08
C PRO A 639 -2.50 -13.64 -13.66
N ALA A 640 -2.13 -14.46 -12.67
CA ALA A 640 -2.16 -14.07 -11.25
C ALA A 640 -1.26 -12.86 -10.92
N ASP A 641 -0.07 -12.80 -11.53
CA ASP A 641 0.87 -11.70 -11.34
C ASP A 641 0.32 -10.39 -11.90
N VAL A 642 -0.34 -10.46 -13.07
CA VAL A 642 -0.99 -9.32 -13.73
C VAL A 642 -2.21 -8.86 -12.93
N ALA A 643 -3.01 -9.80 -12.41
CA ALA A 643 -4.14 -9.51 -11.54
C ALA A 643 -3.71 -8.77 -10.26
N SER A 644 -2.57 -9.14 -9.69
CA SER A 644 -2.00 -8.51 -8.50
C SER A 644 -1.51 -7.09 -8.81
N GLU A 645 -0.77 -6.93 -9.90
CA GLU A 645 -0.28 -5.62 -10.34
C GLU A 645 -1.43 -4.66 -10.68
N LEU A 646 -2.50 -5.14 -11.34
CA LEU A 646 -3.70 -4.34 -11.61
C LEU A 646 -4.42 -3.91 -10.33
N LYS A 647 -4.49 -4.80 -9.33
CA LYS A 647 -5.05 -4.46 -8.02
C LYS A 647 -4.22 -3.37 -7.33
N ASP A 648 -2.90 -3.51 -7.35
CA ASP A 648 -1.99 -2.51 -6.79
C ASP A 648 -2.14 -1.16 -7.52
N MET A 649 -2.29 -1.18 -8.85
CA MET A 649 -2.61 0.02 -9.63
C MET A 649 -3.91 0.70 -9.18
N GLY A 650 -4.93 -0.08 -8.82
CA GLY A 650 -6.19 0.45 -8.31
C GLY A 650 -6.12 1.06 -6.91
N THR A 651 -5.01 0.90 -6.17
CA THR A 651 -4.81 1.57 -4.88
C THR A 651 -4.32 3.02 -5.03
N ALA A 652 -4.09 3.47 -6.27
CA ALA A 652 -3.49 4.74 -6.54
C ALA A 652 -4.47 5.82 -6.96
N LYS A 653 -4.37 6.96 -6.27
CA LYS A 653 -5.14 8.18 -6.55
C LYS A 653 -4.73 8.91 -7.85
N LYS A 654 -4.23 8.23 -8.88
CA LYS A 654 -3.77 8.87 -10.15
C LYS A 654 -4.09 8.10 -11.45
N LEU A 655 -4.63 6.87 -11.39
CA LEU A 655 -5.03 6.15 -12.60
C LEU A 655 -6.26 6.85 -13.24
N GLU A 656 -6.13 7.33 -14.48
CA GLU A 656 -7.17 8.07 -15.21
C GLU A 656 -7.98 7.17 -16.16
N GLY A 657 -7.47 5.99 -16.51
CA GLY A 657 -8.16 5.02 -17.36
C GLY A 657 -7.23 3.92 -17.87
N GLY A 658 -7.63 3.23 -18.93
CA GLY A 658 -6.76 2.30 -19.63
C GLY A 658 -7.33 1.88 -20.97
N TYR A 659 -6.57 1.09 -21.70
CA TYR A 659 -6.94 0.64 -23.04
C TYR A 659 -6.71 -0.86 -23.21
N VAL A 660 -7.62 -1.51 -23.92
CA VAL A 660 -7.47 -2.89 -24.38
C VAL A 660 -7.10 -2.84 -25.86
N VAL A 661 -5.92 -3.34 -26.20
CA VAL A 661 -5.39 -3.24 -27.56
C VAL A 661 -5.63 -4.52 -28.34
N GLY A 662 -6.24 -4.37 -29.52
CA GLY A 662 -6.66 -5.46 -30.38
C GLY A 662 -8.14 -5.83 -30.22
N GLY A 663 -8.66 -6.56 -31.22
CA GLY A 663 -10.05 -7.02 -31.23
C GLY A 663 -10.34 -8.07 -30.16
N THR A 664 -11.59 -8.51 -30.08
CA THR A 664 -12.04 -9.52 -29.10
C THR A 664 -11.36 -10.88 -29.26
N GLY A 665 -10.80 -11.19 -30.44
CA GLY A 665 -9.95 -12.36 -30.64
C GLY A 665 -8.54 -12.24 -30.05
N ALA A 666 -8.04 -11.01 -29.87
CA ALA A 666 -6.73 -10.75 -29.26
C ALA A 666 -6.84 -10.61 -27.74
N VAL A 667 -7.86 -9.92 -27.24
CA VAL A 667 -8.21 -9.87 -25.80
C VAL A 667 -9.72 -9.89 -25.68
N GLU A 668 -10.27 -11.01 -25.22
CA GLU A 668 -11.71 -11.18 -25.02
C GLU A 668 -12.27 -10.19 -24.00
N ASP A 669 -13.53 -9.75 -24.21
CA ASP A 669 -14.22 -8.84 -23.28
C ASP A 669 -14.27 -9.39 -21.84
N ALA A 670 -14.33 -10.72 -21.68
CA ALA A 670 -14.31 -11.36 -20.36
C ALA A 670 -12.99 -11.10 -19.61
N VAL A 671 -11.85 -11.22 -20.30
CA VAL A 671 -10.52 -10.94 -19.73
C VAL A 671 -10.39 -9.47 -19.37
N ALA A 672 -10.83 -8.57 -20.27
CA ALA A 672 -10.82 -7.14 -20.02
C ALA A 672 -11.70 -6.73 -18.83
N LYS A 673 -12.88 -7.35 -18.68
CA LYS A 673 -13.76 -7.16 -17.52
C LYS A 673 -13.13 -7.69 -16.23
N ALA A 674 -12.44 -8.83 -16.28
CA ALA A 674 -11.71 -9.37 -15.12
C ALA A 674 -10.57 -8.43 -14.68
N ALA A 675 -9.85 -7.84 -15.63
CA ALA A 675 -8.84 -6.82 -15.37
C ALA A 675 -9.43 -5.57 -14.70
N ALA A 676 -10.55 -5.05 -15.23
CA ALA A 676 -11.27 -3.92 -14.64
C ALA A 676 -11.73 -4.21 -13.19
N ALA A 677 -12.25 -5.42 -12.94
CA ALA A 677 -12.65 -5.85 -11.60
C ALA A 677 -11.45 -5.90 -10.64
N LYS A 678 -10.29 -6.37 -11.10
CA LYS A 678 -9.07 -6.39 -10.28
C LYS A 678 -8.55 -5.00 -9.94
N ILE A 679 -8.57 -4.08 -10.90
CA ILE A 679 -8.31 -2.66 -10.63
C ILE A 679 -9.27 -2.19 -9.53
N ALA A 680 -10.56 -2.48 -9.64
CA ALA A 680 -11.56 -2.01 -8.69
C ALA A 680 -11.35 -2.47 -7.23
N GLU A 681 -10.77 -3.66 -7.01
CA GLU A 681 -10.42 -4.19 -5.68
C GLU A 681 -9.41 -3.31 -4.91
N GLY A 682 -8.63 -2.45 -5.60
CA GLY A 682 -7.63 -1.58 -4.96
C GLY A 682 -8.20 -0.41 -4.13
N GLY A 683 -9.46 -0.03 -4.35
CA GLY A 683 -10.25 0.80 -3.43
C GLY A 683 -9.86 2.28 -3.25
N LYS A 684 -8.83 2.82 -3.92
CA LYS A 684 -8.39 4.22 -3.78
C LYS A 684 -8.18 4.85 -5.16
N PHE A 685 -9.20 5.51 -5.69
CA PHE A 685 -9.18 6.11 -7.02
C PHE A 685 -9.14 7.63 -6.95
N VAL A 686 -8.71 8.25 -8.07
CA VAL A 686 -9.15 9.61 -8.36
C VAL A 686 -10.67 9.54 -8.43
N THR A 687 -11.38 10.00 -7.39
CA THR A 687 -12.68 10.60 -7.66
C THR A 687 -12.35 11.67 -8.67
N ALA A 688 -12.89 11.60 -9.89
CA ALA A 688 -12.93 12.77 -10.74
C ALA A 688 -13.19 13.94 -9.79
N ALA A 689 -12.26 14.90 -9.70
CA ALA A 689 -12.71 16.24 -9.36
C ALA A 689 -13.89 16.38 -10.29
N THR A 690 -15.11 16.52 -9.75
CA THR A 690 -16.27 16.83 -10.57
C THR A 690 -15.71 17.84 -11.53
N PRO A 691 -15.55 17.53 -12.84
CA PRO A 691 -15.08 18.55 -13.75
C PRO A 691 -16.01 19.69 -13.42
N ALA A 692 -15.48 20.87 -13.07
CA ALA A 692 -16.35 22.03 -12.87
C ALA A 692 -17.28 21.98 -14.07
N ALA A 693 -18.56 21.62 -13.81
CA ALA A 693 -19.37 20.84 -14.76
C ALA A 693 -19.06 21.36 -16.15
N PRO A 694 -18.41 20.58 -17.05
CA PRO A 694 -17.67 21.13 -18.19
C PRO A 694 -18.54 22.21 -18.77
N ALA A 695 -18.17 23.49 -18.59
CA ALA A 695 -19.14 24.59 -18.54
C ALA A 695 -20.24 24.31 -19.55
N ALA A 696 -21.41 23.84 -19.08
CA ALA A 696 -22.27 22.96 -19.86
C ALA A 696 -22.26 23.39 -21.32
N THR A 697 -21.48 22.74 -22.17
CA THR A 697 -21.67 22.84 -23.62
C THR A 697 -22.84 21.92 -23.98
N GLN A 698 -23.92 22.02 -23.20
CA GLN A 698 -25.20 22.23 -23.84
C GLN A 698 -25.10 23.56 -24.58
N SER A 699 -24.52 23.54 -25.77
CA SER A 699 -25.25 24.22 -26.83
C SER A 699 -26.52 23.39 -27.01
N THR A 700 -27.54 23.74 -26.23
CA THR A 700 -28.90 23.39 -26.62
C THR A 700 -29.08 24.09 -27.96
N LYS A 701 -29.14 23.30 -29.05
CA LYS A 701 -29.41 23.83 -30.38
C LYS A 701 -30.56 24.83 -30.28
N PRO A 702 -30.43 26.05 -30.83
CA PRO A 702 -31.50 27.03 -30.72
C PRO A 702 -32.74 26.53 -31.47
N VAL A 703 -33.83 26.28 -30.76
CA VAL A 703 -35.13 25.86 -31.31
C VAL A 703 -36.08 27.05 -31.30
N LEU A 704 -36.72 27.33 -32.44
CA LEU A 704 -37.81 28.31 -32.47
C LEU A 704 -39.04 27.72 -31.78
N GLY A 705 -39.59 28.45 -30.80
CA GLY A 705 -40.89 28.16 -30.24
C GLY A 705 -42.02 28.44 -31.23
N ALA A 706 -43.23 27.96 -30.92
CA ALA A 706 -44.41 28.38 -31.64
C ALA A 706 -44.59 29.92 -31.52
N PRO A 707 -45.09 30.60 -32.56
CA PRO A 707 -45.39 32.03 -32.47
C PRO A 707 -46.36 32.30 -31.32
N SER A 708 -46.01 33.29 -30.50
CA SER A 708 -46.85 33.83 -29.45
C SER A 708 -47.48 35.12 -29.94
N GLY A 709 -48.80 35.07 -30.12
CA GLY A 709 -49.63 36.16 -30.62
C GLY A 709 -49.93 36.03 -32.12
N ASP A 710 -51.16 36.40 -32.51
CA ASP A 710 -51.55 36.59 -33.89
C ASP A 710 -51.47 38.08 -34.24
N ILE A 711 -51.08 38.40 -35.46
CA ILE A 711 -51.22 39.78 -35.97
C ILE A 711 -52.67 39.95 -36.41
N THR A 712 -53.45 40.69 -35.62
CA THR A 712 -54.90 40.87 -35.83
C THR A 712 -55.31 42.25 -36.33
N ALA A 713 -54.37 43.21 -36.37
CA ALA A 713 -54.60 44.57 -36.86
C ALA A 713 -53.32 45.20 -37.44
N ALA A 714 -53.47 46.30 -38.19
CA ALA A 714 -52.35 47.08 -38.69
C ALA A 714 -51.45 47.57 -37.54
N GLY A 715 -50.13 47.41 -37.68
CA GLY A 715 -49.16 47.70 -36.62
C GLY A 715 -49.09 46.65 -35.49
N GLY A 716 -49.89 45.58 -35.56
CA GLY A 716 -49.83 44.46 -34.63
C GLY A 716 -48.51 43.71 -34.69
N THR A 717 -48.13 43.09 -33.57
CA THR A 717 -46.87 42.37 -33.44
C THR A 717 -47.10 40.92 -33.05
N ALA A 718 -46.26 40.04 -33.58
CA ALA A 718 -46.16 38.65 -33.16
C ALA A 718 -44.72 38.35 -32.75
N THR A 719 -44.56 37.46 -31.76
CA THR A 719 -43.25 37.16 -31.18
C THR A 719 -42.92 35.68 -31.30
N ILE A 720 -41.66 35.37 -31.61
CA ILE A 720 -41.14 34.00 -31.67
C ILE A 720 -39.97 33.91 -30.70
N ALA A 721 -40.10 33.02 -29.71
CA ALA A 721 -39.05 32.77 -28.73
C ALA A 721 -37.98 31.82 -29.32
N ILE A 722 -36.72 32.08 -29.01
CA ILE A 722 -35.58 31.21 -29.34
C ILE A 722 -35.17 30.50 -28.05
N THR A 723 -35.52 29.22 -27.94
CA THR A 723 -35.12 28.39 -26.79
C THR A 723 -33.69 27.90 -27.03
N GLY A 724 -32.77 28.14 -26.10
CA GLY A 724 -31.34 27.85 -26.28
C GLY A 724 -30.54 28.97 -26.96
N TYR A 725 -31.01 30.23 -26.88
CA TYR A 725 -30.29 31.38 -27.43
C TYR A 725 -28.88 31.54 -26.84
N ASN A 726 -27.88 31.54 -27.70
CA ASN A 726 -26.49 31.85 -27.38
C ASN A 726 -26.01 33.05 -28.19
N SER A 727 -25.48 34.08 -27.52
CA SER A 727 -24.97 35.32 -28.14
C SER A 727 -23.70 35.12 -28.97
N ALA A 728 -23.04 33.96 -28.87
CA ALA A 728 -21.89 33.59 -29.69
C ALA A 728 -22.27 33.15 -31.12
N TYR A 729 -23.56 32.91 -31.39
CA TYR A 729 -24.04 32.53 -32.72
C TYR A 729 -24.51 33.74 -33.53
N THR A 730 -24.31 33.67 -34.86
CA THR A 730 -24.86 34.64 -35.79
C THR A 730 -26.20 34.14 -36.30
N TYR A 731 -27.26 34.84 -35.96
CA TYR A 731 -28.60 34.53 -36.46
C TYR A 731 -28.88 35.43 -37.67
N ASN A 732 -29.44 34.88 -38.74
CA ASN A 732 -29.95 35.61 -39.90
C ASN A 732 -31.45 35.37 -39.97
N VAL A 733 -32.25 36.43 -39.81
CA VAL A 733 -33.71 36.32 -39.91
C VAL A 733 -34.10 36.91 -41.25
N THR A 734 -34.88 36.17 -42.02
CA THR A 734 -35.37 36.58 -43.33
C THR A 734 -36.86 36.36 -43.38
N LEU A 735 -37.61 37.39 -43.74
CA LEU A 735 -39.02 37.26 -44.08
C LEU A 735 -39.10 36.77 -45.52
N ASP A 736 -39.72 35.61 -45.74
CA ASP A 736 -39.94 35.13 -47.11
C ASP A 736 -41.09 35.94 -47.73
N ALA A 737 -40.74 36.75 -48.73
CA ALA A 737 -41.61 37.72 -49.38
C ALA A 737 -42.64 37.09 -50.34
N THR A 738 -42.60 35.77 -50.56
CA THR A 738 -43.51 35.10 -51.50
C THR A 738 -44.98 35.11 -51.06
N SER A 739 -45.27 35.40 -49.79
CA SER A 739 -46.63 35.45 -49.23
C SER A 739 -47.06 36.83 -48.68
N ILE A 740 -46.20 37.86 -48.80
CA ILE A 740 -46.34 39.11 -48.03
C ILE A 740 -46.40 40.33 -48.95
N ALA A 741 -47.45 41.15 -48.84
CA ALA A 741 -47.46 42.52 -49.37
C ALA A 741 -46.35 43.35 -48.70
N ALA A 742 -45.46 43.93 -49.49
CA ALA A 742 -44.26 44.64 -49.04
C ALA A 742 -44.52 45.58 -47.84
N GLY A 743 -43.73 45.43 -46.76
CA GLY A 743 -43.74 46.38 -45.63
C GLY A 743 -43.61 45.82 -44.22
N TYR A 744 -43.59 44.49 -44.02
CA TYR A 744 -43.34 43.91 -42.70
C TYR A 744 -41.90 44.16 -42.24
N THR A 745 -41.73 44.47 -40.95
CA THR A 745 -40.42 44.65 -40.34
C THR A 745 -40.18 43.64 -39.25
N GLN A 746 -38.91 43.35 -38.98
CA GLN A 746 -38.48 42.42 -37.95
C GLN A 746 -37.45 43.10 -37.05
N THR A 747 -37.51 42.77 -35.76
CA THR A 747 -36.48 43.17 -34.80
C THR A 747 -36.09 41.97 -33.97
N ARG A 748 -34.80 41.80 -33.74
CA ARG A 748 -34.27 40.74 -32.88
C ARG A 748 -33.70 41.37 -31.61
N ASN A 749 -34.18 40.89 -30.46
CA ASN A 749 -33.62 41.23 -29.15
C ASN A 749 -33.31 39.93 -28.42
N ASN A 750 -32.04 39.71 -28.08
CA ASN A 750 -31.46 38.58 -27.33
C ASN A 750 -32.45 37.49 -26.88
N GLY A 751 -32.75 36.53 -27.78
CA GLY A 751 -33.61 35.38 -27.51
C GLY A 751 -35.06 35.48 -28.01
N THR A 752 -35.48 36.62 -28.60
CA THR A 752 -36.82 36.79 -29.18
C THR A 752 -36.76 37.51 -30.53
N ILE A 753 -37.58 37.07 -31.47
CA ILE A 753 -37.82 37.75 -32.75
C ILE A 753 -39.21 38.36 -32.69
N THR A 754 -39.31 39.66 -32.96
CA THR A 754 -40.59 40.38 -33.08
C THR A 754 -40.82 40.72 -34.54
N VAL A 755 -41.98 40.35 -35.07
CA VAL A 755 -42.43 40.71 -36.42
C VAL A 755 -43.58 41.68 -36.30
N THR A 756 -43.47 42.81 -36.99
CA THR A 756 -44.44 43.91 -36.96
C THR A 756 -45.07 44.08 -38.33
N ALA A 757 -46.40 44.11 -38.38
CA ALA A 757 -47.12 44.38 -39.61
C ALA A 757 -47.05 45.86 -40.03
N PRO A 758 -47.03 46.15 -41.34
CA PRO A 758 -47.12 47.51 -41.84
C PRO A 758 -48.45 48.15 -41.48
N ALA A 759 -48.47 49.48 -41.43
CA ALA A 759 -49.70 50.26 -41.20
C ALA A 759 -50.75 50.09 -42.32
N SER A 760 -50.36 49.57 -43.48
CA SER A 760 -51.20 49.35 -44.67
C SER A 760 -51.74 47.93 -44.81
N LEU A 761 -51.79 47.16 -43.72
CA LEU A 761 -52.20 45.75 -43.76
C LEU A 761 -53.67 45.59 -44.22
N THR A 762 -53.93 44.68 -45.16
CA THR A 762 -55.28 44.33 -45.67
C THR A 762 -55.66 42.88 -45.29
N SER A 763 -56.95 42.55 -45.24
CA SER A 763 -57.42 41.25 -44.72
C SER A 763 -57.04 40.06 -45.60
N GLY A 764 -56.54 38.98 -44.98
CA GLY A 764 -56.27 37.69 -45.64
C GLY A 764 -54.81 37.40 -46.03
N ALA A 765 -53.84 38.19 -45.57
CA ALA A 765 -52.42 37.90 -45.78
C ALA A 765 -51.91 36.80 -44.83
N HIS A 766 -50.87 36.05 -45.21
CA HIS A 766 -50.13 35.15 -44.31
C HIS A 766 -48.64 35.47 -44.43
N ALA A 767 -47.88 35.44 -43.33
CA ALA A 767 -46.46 35.76 -43.35
C ALA A 767 -45.63 34.58 -42.81
N THR A 768 -44.74 34.05 -43.64
CA THR A 768 -43.80 33.00 -43.21
C THR A 768 -42.47 33.64 -42.82
N VAL A 769 -42.01 33.35 -41.60
CA VAL A 769 -40.74 33.86 -41.06
C VAL A 769 -39.72 32.74 -41.09
N THR A 770 -38.67 32.89 -41.88
CA THR A 770 -37.58 31.91 -41.95
C THR A 770 -36.39 32.44 -41.18
N VAL A 771 -35.91 31.67 -40.20
CA VAL A 771 -34.73 32.03 -39.41
C VAL A 771 -33.63 31.02 -39.70
N SER A 772 -32.54 31.49 -40.26
CA SER A 772 -31.32 30.68 -40.41
C SER A 772 -30.36 31.03 -39.28
N VAL A 773 -29.78 30.00 -38.64
CA VAL A 773 -28.77 30.18 -37.60
C VAL A 773 -27.45 29.62 -38.11
N THR A 774 -26.39 30.42 -37.97
CA THR A 774 -25.02 30.04 -38.31
C THR A 774 -24.15 30.15 -37.06
N SER A 775 -23.56 29.04 -36.62
CA SER A 775 -22.59 28.99 -35.52
C SER A 775 -21.18 28.79 -36.06
N ASP A 776 -20.22 29.53 -35.52
CA ASP A 776 -18.78 29.25 -35.68
C ASP A 776 -18.31 28.57 -34.39
N GLU A 777 -18.01 27.27 -34.44
CA GLU A 777 -17.61 26.51 -33.25
C GLU A 777 -16.10 26.57 -32.99
N ASP A 778 -15.29 27.09 -33.92
CA ASP A 778 -13.85 27.01 -33.83
C ASP A 778 -13.24 28.41 -33.76
N GLY A 779 -12.79 28.80 -32.56
CA GLY A 779 -12.00 30.01 -32.36
C GLY A 779 -10.87 30.14 -33.40
N ALA A 780 -10.98 31.19 -34.22
CA ALA A 780 -9.95 31.72 -35.12
C ALA A 780 -9.21 30.70 -36.01
N GLY A 781 -9.87 30.22 -37.07
CA GLY A 781 -9.15 29.75 -38.26
C GLY A 781 -9.89 28.75 -39.14
N SER A 782 -10.57 29.25 -40.18
CA SER A 782 -11.17 28.50 -41.31
C SER A 782 -12.50 27.78 -41.01
N ALA A 783 -13.59 28.54 -41.14
CA ALA A 783 -14.99 28.18 -40.88
C ALA A 783 -15.45 26.87 -41.54
N LYS A 784 -16.02 25.96 -40.74
CA LYS A 784 -17.01 24.99 -41.19
C LYS A 784 -18.39 25.51 -40.77
N THR A 785 -19.13 26.05 -41.72
CA THR A 785 -20.50 26.54 -41.49
C THR A 785 -21.42 25.35 -41.21
N VAL A 786 -21.94 25.23 -39.98
CA VAL A 786 -23.20 24.51 -39.77
C VAL A 786 -24.31 25.54 -39.95
N SER A 787 -25.05 25.43 -41.05
CA SER A 787 -26.26 26.21 -41.31
C SER A 787 -27.48 25.32 -41.00
N GLU A 788 -28.13 25.52 -39.86
CA GLU A 788 -29.47 24.97 -39.62
C GLU A 788 -30.51 26.06 -39.93
N VAL A 789 -31.52 25.71 -40.73
CA VAL A 789 -32.63 26.60 -41.08
C VAL A 789 -33.86 26.14 -40.30
N ALA A 790 -34.37 27.00 -39.43
CA ALA A 790 -35.62 26.79 -38.72
C ALA A 790 -36.69 27.76 -39.28
N THR A 791 -37.84 27.22 -39.65
CA THR A 791 -38.93 28.01 -40.23
C THR A 791 -40.11 28.04 -39.26
N ALA A 792 -40.67 29.22 -39.02
CA ALA A 792 -41.89 29.40 -38.25
C ALA A 792 -42.90 30.21 -39.07
N THR A 793 -44.14 29.75 -39.15
CA THR A 793 -45.20 30.45 -39.89
C THR A 793 -46.05 31.26 -38.92
N ILE A 794 -46.19 32.56 -39.16
CA ILE A 794 -47.09 33.42 -38.38
C ILE A 794 -48.39 33.59 -39.17
N ASN A 795 -49.50 33.22 -38.55
CA ASN A 795 -50.82 33.47 -39.12
C ASN A 795 -51.22 34.92 -38.85
N VAL A 796 -51.75 35.59 -39.87
CA VAL A 796 -52.24 36.97 -39.77
C VAL A 796 -53.75 36.89 -40.00
N ALA A 797 -54.52 37.14 -38.95
CA ALA A 797 -55.98 37.07 -38.96
C ALA A 797 -56.54 38.48 -38.77
N VAL A 798 -56.56 39.27 -39.85
CA VAL A 798 -57.23 40.58 -39.84
C VAL A 798 -58.70 40.36 -40.14
N SER A 799 -59.58 40.72 -39.20
CA SER A 799 -61.03 40.75 -39.43
C SER A 799 -61.44 41.92 -40.31
#